data_AF-A0A7S0ZC41-F1
#
_entry.id   AF-A0A7S0ZC41-F1
#
_cell.length_a   1.000
_cell.length_b   1.000
_cell.length_c   1.000
_cell.angle_alpha   90.00
_cell.angle_beta   90.00
_cell.angle_gamma   90.00
#
_symmetry.space_group_name_H-M   'P 1'
#
loop_
_entity.id
_entity.type
_entity.pdbx_description
1 polymer ?
#
loop_
_entity_poly.entity_id
_entity_poly.type
_entity_poly.pdbx_seq_one_letter_code
_entity_poly.pdbx_strand_id
1 'polypeptide(L)'
;EKAIPESVRQVLSSRKVKYSYTDLEWERGTTHDQRWNTVQHELFFKGREIVQDRRYWAQKLIEYEKDPANAFRLMIWLNDKYMLDAGDACSYANIIAAFHSASHSVQSVSAVEDAETMSSILQEEATGAGLMLAKVRQVNELGPRPTVESGGSAQYVLYVANRTCRVHHNDSLELAKALANRAGLPLIYLYTIDLYFYQQGSKRHVNFLLEGLAEVKNSLSDAGVKLVLRIDPAHFGGSGRGGVSVIGDEEYEITGFSSRAWAIVMDRGHLKYEREVAARIAAYAGCSVVDFENRLVIPVEDISETLENSFETFSEVFFAQYKQFLSLSSPVVLKHQIFSELELDSLGYQWGFMHSWQWTPRDWLDSETQLNKLLLDNGIDPNVAVVSGANRGGESPARRLLQAFISRKLKGYASRASGQIDPGSSEYGSLLSPYISFGMISVCELLQEVLRHGTNVEDITWFVKSVALREFSFNFVNFCENYDVFEEALSPDVQAVLIQLAASRPKYSYTESDWESGNTHDSKWNTIQHELIFRGRDLLNDRVYWCQKIIEYESDPKIAYSLALKLNDKYMVDALDPAGYRTVQHCFEQAAQTSFVQEEAPLDSAAMLAVLEEVLPVSGVEGERICILNEYCHRIPVSAGGTAEYVLYWMSSSFRTEYNPAFEIAAALANYAGLPLLVACVVDMNNFQTRSRRHMIFLLEGLTETEQACNNVGAGFRMVFEPVCEDGIGGLNLLGSSDGAVSGFASKAWAIVTDKPHMRHDRDIVERVSAGAGCAVVEVEGRLLVPLEVSFGESCDVLPETSEFMELFGHMADHFLKRVEHVPLENRLGVDYKADGLGYAYGVDAETRGWSAREWLLDDDKLSELMRENNMDTNVSAVSGT
;
A
#
# COMPACT_ATOMS: atom_id res chain seq x y z
N GLU A 1 16.58 0.90 -6.65
CA GLU A 1 17.65 1.67 -5.95
C GLU A 1 18.91 0.88 -5.58
N LYS A 2 18.85 -0.23 -4.83
CA LYS A 2 20.04 -0.94 -4.29
C LYS A 2 21.12 -1.31 -5.33
N ALA A 3 20.75 -1.47 -6.61
CA ALA A 3 21.67 -1.76 -7.72
C ALA A 3 22.43 -0.52 -8.29
N ILE A 4 22.07 0.71 -7.88
CA ILE A 4 22.75 1.93 -8.34
C ILE A 4 24.00 2.16 -7.48
N PRO A 5 25.21 2.26 -8.07
CA PRO A 5 26.43 2.46 -7.30
C PRO A 5 26.39 3.75 -6.49
N GLU A 6 26.86 3.71 -5.24
CA GLU A 6 26.89 4.88 -4.35
C GLU A 6 27.66 6.07 -4.96
N SER A 7 28.71 5.78 -5.72
CA SER A 7 29.46 6.77 -6.51
C SER A 7 28.60 7.53 -7.53
N VAL A 8 27.58 6.89 -8.12
CA VAL A 8 26.66 7.53 -9.08
C VAL A 8 25.68 8.44 -8.35
N ARG A 9 25.15 8.01 -7.21
CA ARG A 9 24.20 8.79 -6.39
C ARG A 9 24.82 10.12 -5.93
N GLN A 10 26.05 10.07 -5.39
CA GLN A 10 26.79 11.24 -4.91
C GLN A 10 27.15 12.23 -6.02
N VAL A 11 27.38 11.73 -7.25
CA VAL A 11 27.69 12.57 -8.41
C VAL A 11 26.48 13.35 -8.90
N LEU A 12 25.29 12.75 -8.87
CA LEU A 12 24.08 13.37 -9.41
C LEU A 12 23.42 14.34 -8.44
N SER A 13 23.40 14.03 -7.13
CA SER A 13 22.81 14.90 -6.10
C SER A 13 23.51 16.25 -5.91
N SER A 14 24.76 16.39 -6.40
CA SER A 14 25.61 17.56 -6.18
C SER A 14 25.69 18.54 -7.37
N ARG A 15 24.96 18.31 -8.48
CA ARG A 15 25.23 18.97 -9.77
C ARG A 15 24.15 19.90 -10.31
N LYS A 16 24.60 20.98 -10.93
CA LYS A 16 23.78 21.84 -11.81
C LYS A 16 23.80 21.32 -13.24
N VAL A 17 22.68 20.72 -13.66
CA VAL A 17 22.51 20.15 -15.01
C VAL A 17 22.31 21.25 -16.06
N LYS A 18 23.04 21.16 -17.18
CA LYS A 18 23.05 22.17 -18.26
C LYS A 18 21.94 21.98 -19.31
N TYR A 19 21.54 20.73 -19.55
CA TYR A 19 20.47 20.35 -20.49
C TYR A 19 19.59 19.29 -19.82
N SER A 20 18.27 19.43 -19.94
CA SER A 20 17.29 18.46 -19.43
C SER A 20 16.52 17.93 -20.63
N TYR A 21 16.23 16.63 -20.65
CA TYR A 21 15.41 15.99 -21.67
C TYR A 21 14.20 15.34 -21.03
N THR A 22 13.09 15.30 -21.77
CA THR A 22 11.97 14.41 -21.47
C THR A 22 12.28 12.99 -21.92
N ASP A 23 11.63 11.98 -21.32
CA ASP A 23 11.68 10.58 -21.75
C ASP A 23 11.47 10.43 -23.27
N LEU A 24 10.56 11.23 -23.82
CA LEU A 24 10.23 11.24 -25.25
C LEU A 24 11.37 11.77 -26.13
N GLU A 25 12.15 12.75 -25.66
CA GLU A 25 13.33 13.27 -26.38
C GLU A 25 14.51 12.31 -26.30
N TRP A 26 14.66 11.62 -25.17
CA TRP A 26 15.61 10.53 -25.01
C TRP A 26 15.27 9.37 -25.96
N GLU A 27 14.03 8.89 -25.95
CA GLU A 27 13.50 7.80 -26.79
C GLU A 27 13.61 8.10 -28.28
N ARG A 28 13.19 9.29 -28.72
CA ARG A 28 13.22 9.68 -30.13
C ARG A 28 14.60 10.04 -30.64
N GLY A 29 15.62 10.05 -29.78
CA GLY A 29 16.96 10.50 -30.15
C GLY A 29 16.92 11.95 -30.68
N THR A 30 16.28 12.86 -29.95
CA THR A 30 16.22 14.29 -30.28
C THR A 30 16.96 15.16 -29.27
N THR A 31 18.04 14.61 -28.70
CA THR A 31 18.92 15.32 -27.75
C THR A 31 19.92 16.23 -28.48
N HIS A 32 20.69 17.02 -27.73
CA HIS A 32 21.81 17.78 -28.29
C HIS A 32 23.01 16.90 -28.72
N ASP A 33 23.09 15.65 -28.26
CA ASP A 33 24.20 14.75 -28.58
C ASP A 33 23.87 13.88 -29.81
N GLN A 34 24.52 14.19 -30.93
CA GLN A 34 24.31 13.48 -32.20
C GLN A 34 24.69 11.99 -32.13
N ARG A 35 25.62 11.59 -31.25
CA ARG A 35 25.98 10.18 -31.10
C ARG A 35 24.91 9.43 -30.29
N TRP A 36 24.35 10.03 -29.24
CA TRP A 36 23.16 9.47 -28.57
C TRP A 36 22.05 9.22 -29.58
N ASN A 37 21.71 10.26 -30.35
CA ASN A 37 20.61 10.21 -31.32
C ASN A 37 20.83 9.09 -32.36
N THR A 38 22.05 8.93 -32.86
CA THR A 38 22.41 7.88 -33.83
C THR A 38 22.26 6.47 -33.24
N VAL A 39 22.79 6.22 -32.04
CA VAL A 39 22.68 4.91 -31.37
C VAL A 39 21.22 4.59 -31.04
N GLN A 40 20.48 5.58 -30.57
CA GLN A 40 19.06 5.42 -30.24
C GLN A 40 18.20 5.13 -31.49
N HIS A 41 18.49 5.75 -32.63
CA HIS A 41 17.81 5.43 -33.89
C HIS A 41 18.13 4.02 -34.38
N GLU A 42 19.39 3.58 -34.28
CA GLU A 42 19.78 2.20 -34.62
C GLU A 42 19.02 1.16 -33.77
N LEU A 43 18.91 1.38 -32.46
CA LEU A 43 18.09 0.57 -31.56
C LEU A 43 16.61 0.58 -31.98
N PHE A 44 16.03 1.78 -32.13
CA PHE A 44 14.62 1.98 -32.48
C PHE A 44 14.26 1.20 -33.75
N PHE A 45 15.03 1.38 -34.83
CA PHE A 45 14.74 0.76 -36.12
C PHE A 45 15.12 -0.73 -36.22
N LYS A 46 16.22 -1.18 -35.61
CA LYS A 46 16.76 -2.55 -35.84
C LYS A 46 16.62 -3.51 -34.66
N GLY A 47 16.50 -3.02 -33.43
CA GLY A 47 16.30 -3.84 -32.23
C GLY A 47 17.40 -4.85 -31.91
N ARG A 48 18.65 -4.55 -32.30
CA ARG A 48 19.82 -5.42 -32.10
C ARG A 48 20.88 -4.75 -31.23
N GLU A 49 21.73 -5.57 -30.63
CA GLU A 49 22.79 -5.14 -29.74
C GLU A 49 23.94 -4.37 -30.43
N ILE A 50 24.36 -3.28 -29.78
CA ILE A 50 25.66 -2.64 -30.00
C ILE A 50 26.39 -2.57 -28.65
N VAL A 51 27.09 -3.65 -28.28
CA VAL A 51 27.75 -3.85 -26.97
C VAL A 51 28.56 -2.63 -26.51
N GLN A 52 29.29 -2.00 -27.44
CA GLN A 52 30.18 -0.86 -27.14
C GLN A 52 29.42 0.43 -26.79
N ASP A 53 28.15 0.56 -27.17
CA ASP A 53 27.36 1.78 -26.95
C ASP A 53 26.46 1.71 -25.69
N ARG A 54 26.14 0.51 -25.14
CA ARG A 54 25.44 0.39 -23.83
C ARG A 54 26.19 1.16 -22.72
N ARG A 55 27.53 1.11 -22.68
CA ARG A 55 28.35 1.91 -21.75
C ARG A 55 28.25 3.41 -21.99
N TYR A 56 28.23 3.83 -23.26
CA TYR A 56 28.12 5.23 -23.64
C TYR A 56 26.73 5.79 -23.32
N TRP A 57 25.66 5.01 -23.47
CA TRP A 57 24.34 5.36 -22.96
C TRP A 57 24.33 5.61 -21.46
N ALA A 58 24.80 4.65 -20.65
CA ALA A 58 24.87 4.82 -19.19
C ALA A 58 25.64 6.09 -18.82
N GLN A 59 26.77 6.35 -19.50
CA GLN A 59 27.54 7.59 -19.31
C GLN A 59 26.71 8.85 -19.61
N LYS A 60 25.92 8.88 -20.69
CA LYS A 60 25.13 10.05 -21.09
C LYS A 60 23.87 10.28 -20.27
N LEU A 61 23.25 9.20 -19.78
CA LEU A 61 22.18 9.29 -18.79
C LEU A 61 22.72 9.87 -17.47
N ILE A 62 23.87 9.38 -16.99
CA ILE A 62 24.57 9.97 -15.81
C ILE A 62 25.04 11.42 -16.08
N GLU A 63 25.26 11.84 -17.33
CA GLU A 63 25.73 13.19 -17.65
C GLU A 63 24.60 14.24 -17.69
N TYR A 64 23.38 13.86 -18.14
CA TYR A 64 22.29 14.81 -18.45
C TYR A 64 20.97 14.57 -17.71
N GLU A 65 20.76 13.41 -17.08
CA GLU A 65 19.62 13.20 -16.18
C GLU A 65 19.93 13.75 -14.78
N LYS A 66 18.93 14.29 -14.09
CA LYS A 66 19.04 14.86 -12.74
C LYS A 66 18.88 13.80 -11.65
N ASP A 67 18.00 12.83 -11.88
CA ASP A 67 17.68 11.78 -10.92
C ASP A 67 18.41 10.46 -11.27
N PRO A 68 19.26 9.92 -10.36
CA PRO A 68 19.87 8.59 -10.52
C PRO A 68 18.85 7.48 -10.79
N ALA A 69 17.69 7.52 -10.13
CA ALA A 69 16.65 6.50 -10.31
C ALA A 69 16.04 6.61 -11.70
N ASN A 70 15.70 7.82 -12.17
CA ASN A 70 15.23 8.05 -13.54
C ASN A 70 16.27 7.62 -14.59
N ALA A 71 17.55 7.94 -14.39
CA ALA A 71 18.62 7.55 -15.31
C ALA A 71 18.70 6.02 -15.49
N PHE A 72 18.61 5.27 -14.39
CA PHE A 72 18.64 3.81 -14.40
C PHE A 72 17.34 3.22 -14.98
N ARG A 73 16.19 3.73 -14.55
CA ARG A 73 14.85 3.37 -15.08
C ARG A 73 14.78 3.55 -16.59
N LEU A 74 15.28 4.67 -17.11
CA LEU A 74 15.21 4.99 -18.52
C LEU A 74 16.09 4.05 -19.37
N MET A 75 17.26 3.64 -18.88
CA MET A 75 18.09 2.65 -19.59
C MET A 75 17.42 1.28 -19.64
N ILE A 76 16.78 0.85 -18.55
CA ILE A 76 15.95 -0.37 -18.50
C ILE A 76 14.78 -0.26 -19.48
N TRP A 77 14.02 0.83 -19.44
CA TRP A 77 12.86 1.02 -20.30
C TRP A 77 13.22 1.07 -21.80
N LEU A 78 14.30 1.75 -22.18
CA LEU A 78 14.77 1.78 -23.58
C LEU A 78 15.26 0.40 -24.05
N ASN A 79 15.90 -0.36 -23.17
CA ASN A 79 16.30 -1.75 -23.41
C ASN A 79 15.05 -2.61 -23.67
N ASP A 80 14.18 -2.71 -22.68
CA ASP A 80 13.00 -3.61 -22.69
C ASP A 80 12.01 -3.26 -23.80
N LYS A 81 11.94 -1.99 -24.21
CA LYS A 81 11.05 -1.54 -25.28
C LYS A 81 11.51 -1.92 -26.67
N TYR A 82 12.81 -1.92 -26.96
CA TYR A 82 13.30 -1.99 -28.35
C TYR A 82 14.22 -3.18 -28.66
N MET A 83 14.81 -3.79 -27.65
CA MET A 83 15.92 -4.74 -27.79
C MET A 83 15.42 -6.19 -27.70
N LEU A 84 15.58 -6.96 -28.78
CA LEU A 84 15.00 -8.31 -28.87
C LEU A 84 15.48 -9.29 -27.78
N ASP A 85 16.69 -9.08 -27.26
CA ASP A 85 17.31 -9.83 -26.16
C ASP A 85 17.02 -9.24 -24.76
N ALA A 86 16.03 -8.35 -24.60
CA ALA A 86 15.70 -7.75 -23.31
C ALA A 86 14.74 -8.58 -22.43
N GLY A 87 14.66 -8.19 -21.15
CA GLY A 87 13.86 -8.89 -20.15
C GLY A 87 14.47 -10.21 -19.66
N ASP A 88 15.80 -10.34 -19.71
CA ASP A 88 16.55 -11.51 -19.23
C ASP A 88 17.67 -11.12 -18.24
N ALA A 89 18.22 -12.12 -17.55
CA ALA A 89 19.27 -11.93 -16.55
C ALA A 89 20.56 -11.33 -17.14
N CYS A 90 20.95 -11.74 -18.33
CA CYS A 90 22.14 -11.25 -19.02
C CYS A 90 21.98 -9.76 -19.38
N SER A 91 20.82 -9.38 -19.91
CA SER A 91 20.49 -8.00 -20.27
C SER A 91 20.61 -7.06 -19.07
N TYR A 92 19.98 -7.38 -17.94
CA TYR A 92 20.06 -6.54 -16.73
C TYR A 92 21.46 -6.51 -16.10
N ALA A 93 22.19 -7.64 -16.09
CA ALA A 93 23.58 -7.68 -15.63
C ALA A 93 24.49 -6.74 -16.46
N ASN A 94 24.29 -6.71 -17.78
CA ASN A 94 25.01 -5.82 -18.69
C ASN A 94 24.68 -4.33 -18.44
N ILE A 95 23.43 -3.97 -18.13
CA ILE A 95 23.04 -2.60 -17.75
C ILE A 95 23.77 -2.18 -16.46
N ILE A 96 23.75 -3.04 -15.43
CA ILE A 96 24.43 -2.76 -14.15
C ILE A 96 25.94 -2.56 -14.37
N ALA A 97 26.59 -3.45 -15.13
CA ALA A 97 28.00 -3.32 -15.48
C ALA A 97 28.32 -2.01 -16.23
N ALA A 98 27.44 -1.57 -17.12
CA ALA A 98 27.58 -0.28 -17.83
C ALA A 98 27.57 0.92 -16.87
N PHE A 99 26.64 0.95 -15.90
CA PHE A 99 26.56 2.01 -14.88
C PHE A 99 27.79 2.06 -13.97
N HIS A 100 28.25 0.90 -13.46
CA HIS A 100 29.51 0.82 -12.70
C HIS A 100 30.70 1.38 -13.50
N SER A 101 30.82 0.96 -14.77
CA SER A 101 31.90 1.36 -15.69
C SER A 101 31.87 2.85 -16.07
N ALA A 102 30.72 3.50 -15.97
CA ALA A 102 30.54 4.93 -16.23
C ALA A 102 30.90 5.81 -15.01
N SER A 103 30.60 5.36 -13.78
CA SER A 103 30.78 6.15 -12.54
C SER A 103 32.22 6.63 -12.30
N HIS A 104 33.22 5.85 -12.74
CA HIS A 104 34.64 6.18 -12.58
C HIS A 104 35.12 7.37 -13.43
N SER A 105 34.28 7.91 -14.32
CA SER A 105 34.65 9.02 -15.20
C SER A 105 34.22 10.40 -14.70
N VAL A 106 33.56 10.50 -13.53
CA VAL A 106 32.84 11.71 -13.13
C VAL A 106 33.07 12.09 -11.66
N GLN A 107 33.99 13.01 -11.37
CA GLN A 107 34.12 13.67 -10.05
C GLN A 107 34.53 15.14 -10.20
N SER A 108 33.74 16.06 -9.60
CA SER A 108 34.19 17.35 -9.02
C SER A 108 33.03 18.33 -8.74
N VAL A 109 33.28 19.21 -7.75
CA VAL A 109 32.55 20.42 -7.31
C VAL A 109 31.45 20.26 -6.26
N SER A 110 31.56 21.06 -5.18
CA SER A 110 30.74 21.12 -3.96
C SER A 110 30.04 22.48 -3.78
N ALA A 111 29.16 22.61 -2.76
CA ALA A 111 28.44 23.82 -2.37
C ALA A 111 28.76 24.28 -0.92
N VAL A 112 28.18 25.40 -0.48
CA VAL A 112 28.71 26.32 0.56
C VAL A 112 27.73 26.59 1.72
N GLU A 113 28.28 26.92 2.90
CA GLU A 113 27.67 27.23 4.20
C GLU A 113 27.48 28.77 4.45
N ASP A 114 26.82 29.31 5.47
CA ASP A 114 26.09 28.81 6.66
C ASP A 114 25.04 29.86 7.13
N ALA A 115 24.01 29.45 7.89
CA ALA A 115 23.21 30.27 8.82
C ALA A 115 22.48 29.36 9.83
N GLU A 116 22.35 29.77 11.10
CA GLU A 116 21.77 28.94 12.20
C GLU A 116 20.42 28.31 11.80
N THR A 117 20.47 27.02 11.43
CA THR A 117 19.31 26.35 10.84
C THR A 117 18.29 25.97 11.91
N MET A 118 17.01 25.96 11.54
CA MET A 118 15.94 25.44 12.41
C MET A 118 16.24 24.01 12.89
N SER A 119 16.85 23.17 12.03
CA SER A 119 17.32 21.83 12.41
C SER A 119 18.24 21.83 13.64
N SER A 120 19.19 22.78 13.73
CA SER A 120 20.08 22.94 14.90
C SER A 120 19.29 23.34 16.15
N ILE A 121 18.35 24.29 16.01
CA ILE A 121 17.48 24.74 17.12
C ILE A 121 16.60 23.59 17.63
N LEU A 122 15.99 22.82 16.73
CA LEU A 122 15.18 21.65 17.08
C LEU A 122 16.01 20.58 17.79
N GLN A 123 17.24 20.33 17.33
CA GLN A 123 18.13 19.37 17.97
C GLN A 123 18.48 19.78 19.41
N GLU A 124 18.79 21.06 19.66
CA GLU A 124 19.08 21.59 21.00
C GLU A 124 17.85 21.56 21.91
N GLU A 125 16.75 22.21 21.50
CA GLU A 125 15.57 22.43 22.34
C GLU A 125 14.77 21.15 22.59
N ALA A 126 14.62 20.27 21.59
CA ALA A 126 13.94 18.99 21.79
C ALA A 126 14.72 18.06 22.73
N THR A 127 16.04 17.96 22.55
CA THR A 127 16.91 17.20 23.47
C THR A 127 16.87 17.78 24.88
N GLY A 128 16.89 19.11 25.01
CA GLY A 128 16.80 19.82 26.29
C GLY A 128 15.47 19.60 27.03
N ALA A 129 14.37 19.43 26.31
CA ALA A 129 13.05 19.08 26.86
C ALA A 129 12.85 17.56 27.12
N GLY A 130 13.82 16.72 26.73
CA GLY A 130 13.71 15.25 26.81
C GLY A 130 12.74 14.66 25.78
N LEU A 131 12.54 15.34 24.65
CA LEU A 131 11.69 14.90 23.54
C LEU A 131 12.48 13.99 22.59
N MET A 132 11.79 13.01 22.00
CA MET A 132 12.40 12.07 21.07
C MET A 132 12.51 12.67 19.66
N LEU A 133 13.74 12.87 19.17
CA LEU A 133 14.00 13.51 17.87
C LEU A 133 13.36 12.78 16.68
N ALA A 134 13.23 11.46 16.70
CA ALA A 134 12.55 10.68 15.65
C ALA A 134 11.07 11.09 15.44
N LYS A 135 10.44 11.66 16.48
CA LYS A 135 9.06 12.16 16.41
C LYS A 135 8.93 13.59 15.88
N VAL A 136 10.04 14.31 15.70
CA VAL A 136 10.08 15.71 15.22
C VAL A 136 10.35 15.75 13.73
N ARG A 137 9.55 16.48 12.95
CA ARG A 137 9.82 16.73 11.52
C ARG A 137 9.66 18.21 11.19
N GLN A 138 10.69 18.81 10.59
CA GLN A 138 10.55 20.11 9.94
C GLN A 138 9.87 19.91 8.57
N VAL A 139 8.76 20.61 8.34
CA VAL A 139 7.85 20.38 7.19
C VAL A 139 8.18 21.29 5.99
N ASN A 140 8.92 22.39 6.22
CA ASN A 140 9.41 23.28 5.16
C ASN A 140 10.87 23.67 5.40
N GLU A 141 11.58 24.12 4.36
CA GLU A 141 12.99 24.51 4.44
C GLU A 141 13.21 25.92 5.05
N LEU A 142 12.21 26.50 5.72
CA LEU A 142 12.25 27.86 6.24
C LEU A 142 12.88 27.93 7.64
N GLY A 143 13.69 28.96 7.85
CA GLY A 143 14.11 29.38 9.19
C GLY A 143 12.98 30.05 9.99
N PRO A 144 13.21 30.35 11.27
CA PRO A 144 12.27 31.13 12.06
C PRO A 144 12.18 32.59 11.57
N ARG A 145 11.01 33.19 11.70
CA ARG A 145 10.74 34.59 11.31
C ARG A 145 11.38 35.55 12.32
N PRO A 146 12.06 36.63 11.87
CA PRO A 146 12.67 37.60 12.79
C PRO A 146 11.63 38.27 13.72
N THR A 147 12.03 38.49 14.97
CA THR A 147 11.23 39.14 16.02
C THR A 147 11.09 40.64 15.78
N VAL A 148 10.09 41.28 16.39
CA VAL A 148 9.94 42.75 16.33
C VAL A 148 11.21 43.47 16.81
N GLU A 149 11.89 42.97 17.85
CA GLU A 149 13.15 43.52 18.36
C GLU A 149 14.31 43.45 17.34
N SER A 150 14.29 42.46 16.44
CA SER A 150 15.26 42.29 15.35
C SER A 150 14.78 42.91 14.03
N GLY A 151 13.70 43.70 14.05
CA GLY A 151 13.17 44.41 12.88
C GLY A 151 12.22 43.58 12.00
N GLY A 152 11.77 42.41 12.47
CA GLY A 152 10.75 41.60 11.81
C GLY A 152 9.33 41.81 12.34
N SER A 153 8.47 40.81 12.11
CA SER A 153 7.05 40.84 12.50
C SER A 153 6.63 39.72 13.46
N ALA A 154 7.55 38.86 13.92
CA ALA A 154 7.20 37.78 14.83
C ALA A 154 6.92 38.29 16.25
N GLN A 155 5.75 37.92 16.80
CA GLN A 155 5.23 38.33 18.10
C GLN A 155 4.99 37.16 19.07
N TYR A 156 4.86 35.93 18.55
CA TYR A 156 4.63 34.72 19.34
C TYR A 156 5.16 33.47 18.62
N VAL A 157 5.33 32.37 19.35
CA VAL A 157 5.33 31.02 18.77
C VAL A 157 3.89 30.54 18.69
N LEU A 158 3.54 29.82 17.62
CA LEU A 158 2.18 29.32 17.38
C LEU A 158 2.18 27.79 17.44
N TYR A 159 1.42 27.19 18.35
CA TYR A 159 1.07 25.78 18.27
C TYR A 159 -0.32 25.66 17.64
N VAL A 160 -0.40 25.13 16.43
CA VAL A 160 -1.65 24.77 15.76
C VAL A 160 -1.98 23.33 16.15
N ALA A 161 -2.82 23.19 17.17
CA ALA A 161 -3.29 21.88 17.62
C ALA A 161 -4.42 21.39 16.69
N ASN A 162 -4.36 20.11 16.34
CA ASN A 162 -5.37 19.44 15.53
C ASN A 162 -5.96 18.26 16.30
N ARG A 163 -5.23 17.15 16.46
CA ARG A 163 -5.76 15.92 17.07
C ARG A 163 -5.25 15.65 18.48
N THR A 164 -4.58 16.62 19.10
CA THR A 164 -4.02 16.49 20.45
C THR A 164 -4.74 17.42 21.44
N CYS A 165 -6.03 17.14 21.69
CA CYS A 165 -6.87 17.92 22.62
C CYS A 165 -6.56 17.60 24.11
N ARG A 166 -5.30 17.80 24.53
CA ARG A 166 -4.81 17.61 25.90
C ARG A 166 -3.61 18.52 26.22
N VAL A 167 -3.38 18.79 27.51
CA VAL A 167 -2.17 19.43 28.04
C VAL A 167 -1.18 18.41 28.58
N HIS A 168 -1.66 17.38 29.28
CA HIS A 168 -0.79 16.35 29.86
C HIS A 168 -0.28 15.40 28.77
N HIS A 169 1.01 15.06 28.80
CA HIS A 169 1.65 14.18 27.82
C HIS A 169 1.37 14.63 26.37
N ASN A 170 1.52 15.94 26.15
CA ASN A 170 1.45 16.59 24.85
C ASN A 170 2.85 17.05 24.45
N ASP A 171 3.59 16.19 23.75
CA ASP A 171 4.98 16.48 23.36
C ASP A 171 5.08 17.63 22.34
N SER A 172 4.09 17.81 21.46
CA SER A 172 3.95 18.99 20.58
C SER A 172 3.92 20.30 21.40
N LEU A 173 3.18 20.32 22.51
CA LEU A 173 3.06 21.48 23.40
C LEU A 173 4.37 21.76 24.14
N GLU A 174 5.06 20.72 24.61
CA GLU A 174 6.36 20.89 25.29
C GLU A 174 7.44 21.41 24.32
N LEU A 175 7.46 20.94 23.06
CA LEU A 175 8.30 21.50 22.01
C LEU A 175 7.97 22.98 21.75
N ALA A 176 6.68 23.31 21.62
CA ALA A 176 6.25 24.69 21.37
C ALA A 176 6.62 25.65 22.52
N LYS A 177 6.59 25.19 23.77
CA LYS A 177 7.08 25.95 24.93
C LYS A 177 8.59 26.12 24.92
N ALA A 178 9.36 25.11 24.52
CA ALA A 178 10.82 25.21 24.40
C ALA A 178 11.20 26.24 23.32
N LEU A 179 10.59 26.16 22.13
CA LEU A 179 10.77 27.15 21.06
C LEU A 179 10.34 28.57 21.48
N ALA A 180 9.23 28.72 22.22
CA ALA A 180 8.80 30.01 22.77
C ALA A 180 9.83 30.60 23.75
N ASN A 181 10.39 29.75 24.62
CA ASN A 181 11.47 30.12 25.53
C ASN A 181 12.77 30.50 24.80
N ARG A 182 13.12 29.82 23.70
CA ARG A 182 14.28 30.15 22.84
C ARG A 182 14.09 31.47 22.11
N ALA A 183 12.89 31.73 21.60
CA ALA A 183 12.54 32.95 20.89
C ALA A 183 12.38 34.19 21.81
N GLY A 184 12.22 33.98 23.12
CA GLY A 184 11.88 35.05 24.08
C GLY A 184 10.45 35.57 23.95
N LEU A 185 9.55 34.76 23.38
CA LEU A 185 8.20 35.16 22.96
C LEU A 185 7.11 34.35 23.69
N PRO A 186 5.89 34.91 23.83
CA PRO A 186 4.74 34.14 24.33
C PRO A 186 4.33 33.01 23.36
N LEU A 187 3.66 31.99 23.91
CA LEU A 187 3.08 30.87 23.16
C LEU A 187 1.57 31.04 23.00
N ILE A 188 1.09 31.00 21.76
CA ILE A 188 -0.33 30.89 21.41
C ILE A 188 -0.64 29.43 21.06
N TYR A 189 -1.58 28.82 21.80
CA TYR A 189 -2.20 27.55 21.43
C TYR A 189 -3.44 27.89 20.59
N LEU A 190 -3.36 27.69 19.28
CA LEU A 190 -4.48 27.86 18.35
C LEU A 190 -5.10 26.49 18.09
N TYR A 191 -6.42 26.40 18.26
CA TYR A 191 -7.19 25.26 17.79
C TYR A 191 -8.20 25.74 16.73
N THR A 192 -8.21 25.10 15.57
CA THR A 192 -9.13 25.40 14.46
C THR A 192 -10.10 24.24 14.26
N ILE A 193 -11.39 24.46 14.52
CA ILE A 193 -12.45 23.52 14.12
C ILE A 193 -12.82 23.84 12.68
N ASP A 194 -12.32 23.05 11.75
CA ASP A 194 -12.62 23.21 10.33
C ASP A 194 -13.92 22.50 9.98
N LEU A 195 -14.97 23.25 9.64
CA LEU A 195 -16.29 22.67 9.38
C LEU A 195 -16.34 21.87 8.07
N TYR A 196 -15.42 22.07 7.12
CA TYR A 196 -15.33 21.23 5.92
C TYR A 196 -15.04 19.77 6.32
N PHE A 197 -14.06 19.57 7.21
CA PHE A 197 -13.71 18.25 7.71
C PHE A 197 -14.87 17.55 8.44
N TYR A 198 -15.68 18.32 9.20
CA TYR A 198 -16.79 17.77 9.97
C TYR A 198 -18.10 17.59 9.19
N GLN A 199 -18.17 17.91 7.88
CA GLN A 199 -19.37 17.69 7.04
C GLN A 199 -19.81 16.22 6.97
N GLN A 200 -18.86 15.30 7.00
CA GLN A 200 -19.09 13.85 7.04
C GLN A 200 -19.51 13.35 8.44
N GLY A 201 -19.35 14.20 9.46
CA GLY A 201 -19.71 13.92 10.84
C GLY A 201 -21.09 14.46 11.24
N SER A 202 -21.16 14.99 12.46
CA SER A 202 -22.38 15.53 13.06
C SER A 202 -22.06 16.37 14.29
N LYS A 203 -23.03 17.11 14.84
CA LYS A 203 -22.87 17.90 16.07
C LYS A 203 -22.23 17.14 17.21
N ARG A 204 -22.49 15.83 17.34
CA ARG A 204 -21.88 14.93 18.34
C ARG A 204 -20.35 15.11 18.42
N HIS A 205 -19.68 15.16 17.28
CA HIS A 205 -18.22 15.29 17.16
C HIS A 205 -17.74 16.66 17.63
N VAL A 206 -18.31 17.73 17.06
CA VAL A 206 -17.96 19.12 17.38
C VAL A 206 -18.23 19.43 18.86
N ASN A 207 -19.35 18.94 19.41
CA ASN A 207 -19.71 19.16 20.80
C ASN A 207 -18.78 18.40 21.77
N PHE A 208 -18.43 17.14 21.46
CA PHE A 208 -17.47 16.35 22.25
C PHE A 208 -16.08 17.01 22.27
N LEU A 209 -15.61 17.52 21.13
CA LEU A 209 -14.39 18.30 21.03
C LEU A 209 -14.44 19.61 21.83
N LEU A 210 -15.51 20.39 21.70
CA LEU A 210 -15.69 21.64 22.46
C LEU A 210 -15.71 21.40 23.98
N GLU A 211 -16.29 20.28 24.44
CA GLU A 211 -16.24 19.86 25.84
C GLU A 211 -14.81 19.59 26.31
N GLY A 212 -14.01 18.91 25.48
CA GLY A 212 -12.59 18.67 25.77
C GLY A 212 -11.77 19.96 25.80
N LEU A 213 -11.95 20.83 24.81
CA LEU A 213 -11.28 22.13 24.73
C LEU A 213 -11.67 23.05 25.90
N ALA A 214 -12.90 22.94 26.43
CA ALA A 214 -13.33 23.68 27.61
C ALA A 214 -12.57 23.27 28.88
N GLU A 215 -12.12 22.01 28.97
CA GLU A 215 -11.26 21.52 30.05
C GLU A 215 -9.80 21.95 29.82
N VAL A 216 -9.26 21.69 28.61
CA VAL A 216 -7.90 22.05 28.17
C VAL A 216 -7.61 23.54 28.34
N LYS A 217 -8.57 24.43 28.08
CA LYS A 217 -8.45 25.88 28.29
C LYS A 217 -7.94 26.24 29.69
N ASN A 218 -8.44 25.56 30.73
CA ASN A 218 -8.08 25.87 32.11
C ASN A 218 -6.65 25.40 32.39
N SER A 219 -6.31 24.18 32.00
CA SER A 219 -4.96 23.62 32.15
C SER A 219 -3.90 24.38 31.33
N LEU A 220 -4.24 24.92 30.16
CA LEU A 220 -3.37 25.83 29.41
C LEU A 220 -3.17 27.15 30.13
N SER A 221 -4.23 27.73 30.72
CA SER A 221 -4.13 28.95 31.52
C SER A 221 -3.24 28.77 32.74
N ASP A 222 -3.33 27.62 33.42
CA ASP A 222 -2.45 27.28 34.56
C ASP A 222 -0.98 27.08 34.11
N ALA A 223 -0.76 26.63 32.88
CA ALA A 223 0.56 26.52 32.25
C ALA A 223 1.09 27.85 31.66
N GLY A 224 0.35 28.95 31.78
CA GLY A 224 0.71 30.26 31.23
C GLY A 224 0.52 30.39 29.71
N VAL A 225 -0.21 29.47 29.08
CA VAL A 225 -0.43 29.40 27.63
C VAL A 225 -1.82 29.95 27.26
N LYS A 226 -1.88 30.81 26.25
CA LYS A 226 -3.14 31.39 25.76
C LYS A 226 -3.79 30.47 24.73
N LEU A 227 -4.93 29.86 25.08
CA LEU A 227 -5.82 29.21 24.10
C LEU A 227 -6.54 30.25 23.25
N VAL A 228 -6.53 30.05 21.94
CA VAL A 228 -7.40 30.72 20.96
C VAL A 228 -8.16 29.62 20.19
N LEU A 229 -9.48 29.77 20.11
CA LEU A 229 -10.35 28.90 19.31
C LEU A 229 -10.83 29.68 18.08
N ARG A 230 -10.84 29.00 16.93
CA ARG A 230 -11.49 29.44 15.70
C ARG A 230 -12.35 28.31 15.15
N ILE A 231 -13.46 28.66 14.52
CA ILE A 231 -14.34 27.73 13.79
C ILE A 231 -14.41 28.24 12.35
N ASP A 232 -13.75 27.55 11.44
CA ASP A 232 -13.61 27.96 10.03
C ASP A 232 -14.77 27.34 9.21
N PRO A 233 -15.52 28.11 8.38
CA PRO A 233 -16.62 27.59 7.58
C PRO A 233 -16.18 26.56 6.53
N ALA A 234 -17.12 25.70 6.14
CA ALA A 234 -16.89 24.64 5.18
C ALA A 234 -16.67 25.11 3.73
N HIS A 235 -16.83 26.41 3.45
CA HIS A 235 -16.83 26.96 2.10
C HIS A 235 -15.90 28.18 2.00
N PHE A 236 -14.62 27.91 1.71
CA PHE A 236 -13.62 28.93 1.37
C PHE A 236 -12.98 28.64 0.01
N GLY A 237 -13.18 29.59 -0.92
CA GLY A 237 -12.92 29.40 -2.35
C GLY A 237 -13.78 28.27 -2.94
N GLY A 238 -13.77 28.13 -4.26
CA GLY A 238 -14.53 27.07 -4.95
C GLY A 238 -14.02 25.64 -4.74
N SER A 239 -13.17 25.38 -3.74
CA SER A 239 -12.50 24.08 -3.52
C SER A 239 -12.23 23.70 -2.06
N GLY A 240 -12.98 24.22 -1.08
CA GLY A 240 -12.98 23.70 0.30
C GLY A 240 -11.61 23.69 1.02
N ARG A 241 -10.84 24.78 0.90
CA ARG A 241 -9.43 24.80 1.36
C ARG A 241 -9.32 25.07 2.86
N GLY A 242 -8.93 24.06 3.63
CA GLY A 242 -8.74 24.19 5.08
C GLY A 242 -7.57 25.07 5.54
N GLY A 243 -7.54 25.30 6.86
CA GLY A 243 -6.46 26.04 7.55
C GLY A 243 -6.54 27.57 7.43
N VAL A 244 -7.68 28.12 7.03
CA VAL A 244 -7.84 29.56 6.72
C VAL A 244 -7.51 30.47 7.91
N SER A 245 -7.93 30.12 9.13
CA SER A 245 -7.52 30.90 10.31
C SER A 245 -6.01 30.93 10.52
N VAL A 246 -5.28 29.87 10.12
CA VAL A 246 -3.82 29.80 10.27
C VAL A 246 -3.10 30.69 9.28
N ILE A 247 -3.40 30.57 7.99
CA ILE A 247 -2.64 31.26 6.92
C ILE A 247 -3.27 32.58 6.43
N GLY A 248 -4.57 32.77 6.65
CA GLY A 248 -5.34 33.89 6.13
C GLY A 248 -5.88 33.63 4.73
N ASP A 249 -6.67 34.59 4.23
CA ASP A 249 -7.20 34.59 2.87
C ASP A 249 -7.45 36.05 2.42
N GLU A 250 -6.88 36.43 1.26
CA GLU A 250 -6.98 37.79 0.73
C GLU A 250 -8.37 38.12 0.15
N GLU A 251 -9.11 37.13 -0.38
CA GLU A 251 -10.43 37.32 -0.98
C GLU A 251 -11.48 37.69 0.09
N TYR A 252 -11.31 37.15 1.30
CA TYR A 252 -12.20 37.35 2.44
C TYR A 252 -11.65 38.35 3.49
N GLU A 253 -10.56 39.06 3.17
CA GLU A 253 -9.86 40.03 4.04
C GLU A 253 -9.39 39.44 5.39
N ILE A 254 -9.08 38.14 5.44
CA ILE A 254 -8.70 37.40 6.66
C ILE A 254 -7.18 37.43 6.84
N THR A 255 -6.69 38.02 7.93
CA THR A 255 -5.28 37.91 8.32
C THR A 255 -5.05 36.65 9.15
N GLY A 256 -4.17 35.76 8.70
CA GLY A 256 -3.85 34.51 9.40
C GLY A 256 -2.91 34.66 10.60
N PHE A 257 -3.01 33.75 11.57
CA PHE A 257 -2.09 33.70 12.73
C PHE A 257 -0.61 33.46 12.34
N SER A 258 -0.31 32.88 11.18
CA SER A 258 1.06 32.68 10.69
C SER A 258 1.82 33.98 10.40
N SER A 259 1.10 35.06 10.07
CA SER A 259 1.67 36.37 9.68
C SER A 259 2.57 37.00 10.75
N ARG A 260 2.35 36.64 12.02
CA ARG A 260 3.10 37.11 13.20
C ARG A 260 3.73 35.96 14.02
N ALA A 261 3.73 34.73 13.49
CA ALA A 261 4.38 33.59 14.13
C ALA A 261 5.90 33.60 13.87
N TRP A 262 6.69 33.31 14.91
CA TRP A 262 8.14 33.07 14.82
C TRP A 262 8.44 31.72 14.17
N ALA A 263 7.75 30.67 14.64
CA ALA A 263 7.63 29.37 14.02
C ALA A 263 6.25 28.78 14.36
N ILE A 264 5.82 27.78 13.60
CA ILE A 264 4.60 27.02 13.85
C ILE A 264 4.97 25.59 14.25
N VAL A 265 4.43 25.13 15.38
CA VAL A 265 4.40 23.71 15.75
C VAL A 265 3.02 23.16 15.45
N MET A 266 2.93 21.92 14.95
CA MET A 266 1.68 21.23 14.65
C MET A 266 1.73 19.78 15.16
N ASP A 267 0.56 19.16 15.31
CA ASP A 267 0.49 17.70 15.42
C ASP A 267 0.64 17.06 14.03
N ARG A 268 1.29 15.89 13.91
CA ARG A 268 1.36 15.15 12.64
C ARG A 268 -0.04 14.72 12.17
N GLY A 269 -0.40 15.14 10.95
CA GLY A 269 -1.66 14.76 10.28
C GLY A 269 -1.52 13.43 9.55
N HIS A 270 -2.55 12.59 9.62
CA HIS A 270 -2.54 11.21 9.08
C HIS A 270 -3.69 10.89 8.12
N LEU A 271 -4.81 11.59 8.22
CA LEU A 271 -5.85 11.52 7.18
C LEU A 271 -5.43 12.38 5.98
N LYS A 272 -5.94 12.05 4.78
CA LYS A 272 -5.60 12.76 3.53
C LYS A 272 -5.76 14.28 3.68
N TYR A 273 -6.93 14.70 4.15
CA TYR A 273 -7.24 16.11 4.45
C TYR A 273 -6.29 16.75 5.47
N GLU A 274 -5.90 16.01 6.52
CA GLU A 274 -4.99 16.54 7.55
C GLU A 274 -3.59 16.79 6.96
N ARG A 275 -3.11 15.92 6.05
CA ARG A 275 -1.85 16.09 5.31
C ARG A 275 -1.92 17.28 4.34
N GLU A 276 -3.02 17.40 3.58
CA GLU A 276 -3.24 18.52 2.64
C GLU A 276 -3.23 19.88 3.36
N VAL A 277 -3.93 19.99 4.50
CA VAL A 277 -3.94 21.22 5.31
C VAL A 277 -2.55 21.50 5.90
N ALA A 278 -1.83 20.48 6.40
CA ALA A 278 -0.47 20.65 6.91
C ALA A 278 0.51 21.14 5.83
N ALA A 279 0.48 20.54 4.63
CA ALA A 279 1.29 20.96 3.49
C ALA A 279 0.96 22.38 3.04
N ARG A 280 -0.33 22.75 3.01
CA ARG A 280 -0.80 24.11 2.73
C ARG A 280 -0.29 25.12 3.77
N ILE A 281 -0.34 24.79 5.07
CA ILE A 281 0.22 25.66 6.13
C ILE A 281 1.74 25.80 5.93
N ALA A 282 2.46 24.70 5.70
CA ALA A 282 3.91 24.71 5.47
C ALA A 282 4.33 25.57 4.27
N ALA A 283 3.55 25.58 3.18
CA ALA A 283 3.81 26.39 1.99
C ALA A 283 3.55 27.89 2.20
N TYR A 284 2.53 28.29 2.97
CA TYR A 284 2.07 29.68 3.08
C TYR A 284 2.39 30.38 4.42
N ALA A 285 2.91 29.68 5.43
CA ALA A 285 3.17 30.27 6.75
C ALA A 285 4.23 31.39 6.76
N GLY A 286 5.17 31.39 5.81
CA GLY A 286 6.26 32.37 5.72
C GLY A 286 7.25 32.34 6.90
N CYS A 287 7.26 31.23 7.64
CA CYS A 287 8.18 30.91 8.72
C CYS A 287 8.35 29.38 8.80
N SER A 288 9.28 28.91 9.61
CA SER A 288 9.42 27.49 9.89
C SER A 288 8.12 26.85 10.37
N VAL A 289 7.79 25.68 9.82
CA VAL A 289 6.69 24.81 10.25
C VAL A 289 7.25 23.45 10.62
N VAL A 290 6.87 22.95 11.80
CA VAL A 290 7.37 21.72 12.41
C VAL A 290 6.19 20.88 12.87
N ASP A 291 6.16 19.58 12.56
CA ASP A 291 5.21 18.63 13.12
C ASP A 291 5.85 17.72 14.18
N PHE A 292 5.01 17.24 15.09
CA PHE A 292 5.38 16.24 16.09
C PHE A 292 4.41 15.06 16.07
N GLU A 293 4.94 13.83 16.10
CA GLU A 293 4.14 12.61 16.20
C GLU A 293 3.64 12.37 17.64
N ASN A 294 2.36 12.68 17.88
CA ASN A 294 1.75 12.69 19.21
C ASN A 294 0.45 11.84 19.31
N ARG A 295 0.12 11.10 18.24
CA ARG A 295 -1.02 10.17 18.10
C ARG A 295 -0.59 8.69 18.11
N LEU A 296 0.67 8.41 17.80
CA LEU A 296 1.27 7.09 17.73
C LEU A 296 2.36 6.90 18.81
N VAL A 297 2.54 5.65 19.24
CA VAL A 297 3.68 5.25 20.07
C VAL A 297 4.94 5.33 19.23
N ILE A 298 4.95 4.71 18.05
CA ILE A 298 6.07 4.76 17.10
C ILE A 298 5.59 5.53 15.85
N PRO A 299 6.36 6.48 15.28
CA PRO A 299 6.05 7.03 13.96
C PRO A 299 5.81 5.92 12.94
N VAL A 300 4.77 6.06 12.10
CA VAL A 300 4.42 5.01 11.14
C VAL A 300 5.57 4.74 10.16
N GLU A 301 6.32 5.81 9.83
CA GLU A 301 7.50 5.79 8.97
C GLU A 301 8.72 5.09 9.62
N ASP A 302 8.75 4.94 10.96
CA ASP A 302 9.77 4.18 11.70
C ASP A 302 9.39 2.68 11.85
N ILE A 303 8.16 2.30 11.49
CA ILE A 303 7.70 0.90 11.44
C ILE A 303 7.83 0.33 10.03
N SER A 304 7.36 1.07 9.01
CA SER A 304 7.39 0.62 7.61
C SER A 304 7.48 1.77 6.61
N GLU A 305 8.12 1.50 5.47
CA GLU A 305 8.23 2.41 4.32
C GLU A 305 7.07 2.23 3.31
N THR A 306 6.21 1.22 3.50
CA THR A 306 5.13 0.85 2.55
C THR A 306 3.84 0.44 3.27
N LEU A 307 2.77 0.24 2.48
CA LEU A 307 1.57 -0.45 2.96
C LEU A 307 1.93 -1.88 3.40
N GLU A 308 1.57 -2.26 4.63
CA GLU A 308 1.84 -3.57 5.20
C GLU A 308 0.74 -4.58 4.83
N ASN A 309 1.13 -5.69 4.21
CA ASN A 309 0.18 -6.71 3.72
C ASN A 309 -0.53 -7.50 4.83
N SER A 310 0.03 -7.55 6.03
CA SER A 310 -0.53 -8.30 7.16
C SER A 310 -0.36 -7.55 8.49
N PHE A 311 -1.23 -7.84 9.45
CA PHE A 311 -1.05 -7.33 10.80
C PHE A 311 0.17 -7.97 11.47
N GLU A 312 0.46 -9.23 11.15
CA GLU A 312 1.55 -10.03 11.69
C GLU A 312 2.90 -9.32 11.47
N THR A 313 3.25 -8.99 10.22
CA THR A 313 4.47 -8.27 9.84
C THR A 313 4.60 -6.93 10.57
N PHE A 314 3.56 -6.10 10.54
CA PHE A 314 3.53 -4.82 11.26
C PHE A 314 3.75 -5.02 12.78
N SER A 315 3.10 -6.03 13.35
CA SER A 315 3.11 -6.27 14.79
C SER A 315 4.46 -6.73 15.32
N GLU A 316 5.23 -7.51 14.56
CA GLU A 316 6.58 -7.96 14.95
C GLU A 316 7.51 -6.77 15.19
N VAL A 317 7.54 -5.82 14.23
CA VAL A 317 8.33 -4.59 14.32
C VAL A 317 7.85 -3.72 15.48
N PHE A 318 6.54 -3.55 15.63
CA PHE A 318 5.96 -2.79 16.73
C PHE A 318 6.33 -3.38 18.10
N PHE A 319 6.14 -4.69 18.31
CA PHE A 319 6.40 -5.36 19.58
C PHE A 319 7.88 -5.36 19.96
N ALA A 320 8.78 -5.41 18.98
CA ALA A 320 10.22 -5.30 19.20
C ALA A 320 10.63 -3.91 19.74
N GLN A 321 9.96 -2.84 19.29
CA GLN A 321 10.42 -1.46 19.49
C GLN A 321 9.61 -0.63 20.48
N TYR A 322 8.29 -0.82 20.62
CA TYR A 322 7.39 0.16 21.25
C TYR A 322 7.84 0.67 22.63
N LYS A 323 8.46 -0.19 23.45
CA LYS A 323 8.94 0.17 24.80
C LYS A 323 9.97 1.29 24.81
N GLN A 324 10.81 1.41 23.78
CA GLN A 324 11.80 2.49 23.69
C GLN A 324 11.15 3.86 23.42
N PHE A 325 9.99 3.85 22.73
CA PHE A 325 9.20 5.04 22.42
C PHE A 325 8.20 5.44 23.53
N LEU A 326 8.12 4.70 24.64
CA LEU A 326 7.25 5.04 25.78
C LEU A 326 7.82 6.12 26.71
N SER A 327 8.98 6.71 26.42
CA SER A 327 9.54 7.82 27.22
C SER A 327 8.61 9.03 27.21
N LEU A 328 8.27 9.56 28.38
CA LEU A 328 7.48 10.78 28.51
C LEU A 328 8.41 11.99 28.68
N SER A 329 8.09 13.09 27.98
CA SER A 329 8.77 14.37 28.13
C SER A 329 8.63 14.95 29.54
N SER A 330 9.58 15.81 29.91
CA SER A 330 9.49 16.59 31.15
C SER A 330 8.75 17.90 30.89
N PRO A 331 7.76 18.30 31.71
CA PRO A 331 7.02 19.55 31.51
C PRO A 331 7.95 20.77 31.48
N VAL A 332 7.94 21.48 30.36
CA VAL A 332 8.67 22.73 30.14
C VAL A 332 7.91 23.86 30.82
N VAL A 333 8.63 24.69 31.57
CA VAL A 333 8.08 25.91 32.18
C VAL A 333 8.20 27.06 31.18
N LEU A 334 7.06 27.64 30.78
CA LEU A 334 7.03 28.79 29.87
C LEU A 334 7.41 30.08 30.61
N LYS A 335 8.44 30.79 30.12
CA LYS A 335 9.01 31.99 30.74
C LYS A 335 8.28 33.28 30.36
N HIS A 336 7.74 33.35 29.15
CA HIS A 336 7.12 34.56 28.59
C HIS A 336 5.60 34.38 28.50
N GLN A 337 4.86 35.12 29.33
CA GLN A 337 3.41 34.94 29.53
C GLN A 337 2.63 36.27 29.43
N ILE A 338 3.20 37.29 28.77
CA ILE A 338 2.56 38.60 28.59
C ILE A 338 1.86 38.61 27.23
N PHE A 339 0.53 38.76 27.24
CA PHE A 339 -0.32 38.74 26.04
C PHE A 339 -1.03 40.08 25.78
N SER A 340 -0.88 41.07 26.67
CA SER A 340 -1.64 42.34 26.63
C SER A 340 -1.29 43.26 25.45
N GLU A 341 -0.16 43.02 24.80
CA GLU A 341 0.33 43.80 23.66
C GLU A 341 0.06 43.10 22.31
N LEU A 342 -0.59 41.93 22.33
CA LEU A 342 -0.90 41.15 21.14
C LEU A 342 -2.30 41.49 20.61
N GLU A 343 -2.37 42.07 19.41
CA GLU A 343 -3.63 42.25 18.67
C GLU A 343 -4.08 40.92 18.04
N LEU A 344 -4.51 39.96 18.86
CA LEU A 344 -5.02 38.65 18.42
C LEU A 344 -6.44 38.73 17.83
N ASP A 345 -7.18 39.80 18.16
CA ASP A 345 -8.56 39.98 17.74
C ASP A 345 -8.68 40.28 16.24
N SER A 346 -7.62 40.78 15.58
CA SER A 346 -7.59 40.96 14.11
C SER A 346 -7.20 39.69 13.32
N LEU A 347 -7.08 38.53 13.98
CA LEU A 347 -6.54 37.30 13.38
C LEU A 347 -7.54 36.14 13.31
N GLY A 348 -7.49 35.42 12.18
CA GLY A 348 -8.35 34.27 11.84
C GLY A 348 -9.80 34.63 11.51
N TYR A 349 -10.58 33.63 11.08
CA TYR A 349 -11.96 33.82 10.67
C TYR A 349 -12.91 34.11 11.84
N GLN A 350 -13.98 34.86 11.57
CA GLN A 350 -14.93 35.34 12.57
C GLN A 350 -16.36 35.33 12.06
N TRP A 351 -17.27 34.90 12.92
CA TRP A 351 -18.70 34.89 12.64
C TRP A 351 -19.34 36.20 13.11
N GLY A 352 -20.00 36.92 12.21
CA GLY A 352 -20.57 38.25 12.49
C GLY A 352 -21.66 38.31 13.58
N PHE A 353 -22.10 37.17 14.11
CA PHE A 353 -22.99 37.09 15.28
C PHE A 353 -22.24 37.08 16.63
N MET A 354 -20.91 36.92 16.64
CA MET A 354 -20.12 36.82 17.86
C MET A 354 -20.08 38.16 18.59
N HIS A 355 -20.64 38.20 19.81
CA HIS A 355 -20.67 39.42 20.64
C HIS A 355 -19.31 39.79 21.27
N SER A 356 -18.29 38.94 21.13
CA SER A 356 -16.92 39.18 21.58
C SER A 356 -15.92 38.41 20.70
N TRP A 357 -14.72 38.95 20.55
CA TRP A 357 -13.67 38.44 19.65
C TRP A 357 -13.03 37.10 20.08
N GLN A 358 -13.28 36.68 21.33
CA GLN A 358 -12.66 35.50 21.95
C GLN A 358 -13.72 34.59 22.57
N TRP A 359 -14.69 34.14 21.76
CA TRP A 359 -15.59 33.05 22.17
C TRP A 359 -14.76 31.82 22.53
N THR A 360 -14.89 31.39 23.77
CA THR A 360 -14.19 30.23 24.30
C THR A 360 -15.02 28.97 24.02
N PRO A 361 -14.47 27.76 24.17
CA PRO A 361 -15.22 26.53 23.91
C PRO A 361 -16.53 26.45 24.72
N ARG A 362 -16.55 27.07 25.91
CA ARG A 362 -17.73 27.19 26.76
C ARG A 362 -18.80 28.13 26.18
N ASP A 363 -18.41 29.26 25.62
CA ASP A 363 -19.36 30.23 25.03
C ASP A 363 -20.07 29.64 23.81
N TRP A 364 -19.38 28.80 23.03
CA TRP A 364 -19.98 28.01 21.95
C TRP A 364 -20.99 26.97 22.46
N LEU A 365 -20.63 26.21 23.51
CA LEU A 365 -21.52 25.20 24.13
C LEU A 365 -22.76 25.83 24.77
N ASP A 366 -22.62 26.99 25.41
CA ASP A 366 -23.71 27.71 26.06
C ASP A 366 -24.61 28.46 25.03
N SER A 367 -24.12 28.67 23.80
CA SER A 367 -24.84 29.28 22.68
C SER A 367 -25.42 28.24 21.70
N GLU A 368 -26.06 27.20 22.22
CA GLU A 368 -26.50 26.02 21.46
C GLU A 368 -27.32 26.35 20.19
N THR A 369 -28.22 27.35 20.25
CA THR A 369 -29.04 27.75 19.09
C THR A 369 -28.18 28.27 17.94
N GLN A 370 -27.15 29.07 18.25
CA GLN A 370 -26.20 29.62 17.28
C GLN A 370 -25.31 28.51 16.73
N LEU A 371 -24.81 27.60 17.60
CA LEU A 371 -24.01 26.45 17.18
C LEU A 371 -24.80 25.52 16.25
N ASN A 372 -26.03 25.14 16.60
CA ASN A 372 -26.90 24.30 15.77
C ASN A 372 -27.16 24.94 14.40
N LYS A 373 -27.41 26.25 14.36
CA LYS A 373 -27.60 26.97 13.10
C LYS A 373 -26.32 26.98 12.26
N LEU A 374 -25.17 27.32 12.86
CA LEU A 374 -23.89 27.34 12.16
C LEU A 374 -23.53 25.95 11.59
N LEU A 375 -23.77 24.88 12.34
CA LEU A 375 -23.52 23.52 11.86
C LEU A 375 -24.42 23.18 10.67
N LEU A 376 -25.72 23.46 10.77
CA LEU A 376 -26.68 23.25 9.68
C LEU A 376 -26.35 24.08 8.43
N ASP A 377 -26.00 25.36 8.59
CA ASP A 377 -25.61 26.28 7.52
C ASP A 377 -24.29 25.84 6.82
N ASN A 378 -23.52 24.93 7.44
CA ASN A 378 -22.30 24.33 6.87
C ASN A 378 -22.47 22.84 6.52
N GLY A 379 -23.70 22.31 6.48
CA GLY A 379 -24.00 20.93 6.06
C GLY A 379 -23.79 19.83 7.11
N ILE A 380 -23.61 20.19 8.38
CA ILE A 380 -23.38 19.25 9.49
C ILE A 380 -24.68 19.03 10.25
N ASP A 381 -25.10 17.77 10.47
CA ASP A 381 -26.36 17.44 11.13
C ASP A 381 -26.37 17.88 12.62
N PRO A 382 -27.25 18.84 13.03
CA PRO A 382 -27.35 19.30 14.41
C PRO A 382 -28.19 18.39 15.31
N ASN A 383 -28.87 17.37 14.75
CA ASN A 383 -29.89 16.58 15.46
C ASN A 383 -29.35 15.29 16.09
N VAL A 384 -28.16 14.81 15.68
CA VAL A 384 -27.51 13.65 16.29
C VAL A 384 -27.21 13.93 17.77
N ALA A 385 -27.70 13.06 18.66
CA ALA A 385 -27.61 13.26 20.11
C ALA A 385 -26.15 13.37 20.59
N VAL A 386 -25.84 14.41 21.37
CA VAL A 386 -24.51 14.59 21.97
C VAL A 386 -24.23 13.53 23.04
N VAL A 387 -22.96 13.19 23.24
CA VAL A 387 -22.55 12.27 24.31
C VAL A 387 -22.81 12.95 25.66
N SER A 388 -23.47 12.26 26.59
CA SER A 388 -23.91 12.87 27.85
C SER A 388 -23.42 12.12 29.11
N GLY A 389 -23.63 12.75 30.27
CA GLY A 389 -23.30 12.17 31.57
C GLY A 389 -21.79 12.03 31.83
N ALA A 390 -21.38 10.86 32.33
CA ALA A 390 -19.99 10.60 32.71
C ALA A 390 -19.02 10.51 31.51
N ASN A 391 -19.58 10.32 30.31
CA ASN A 391 -18.88 10.02 29.05
C ASN A 391 -18.69 11.25 28.13
N ARG A 392 -18.88 12.46 28.65
CA ARG A 392 -18.57 13.73 27.94
C ARG A 392 -17.10 13.84 27.54
N GLY A 393 -16.76 14.78 26.66
CA GLY A 393 -15.37 15.07 26.26
C GLY A 393 -14.50 15.62 27.40
N GLY A 394 -13.18 15.40 27.28
CA GLY A 394 -12.14 15.92 28.19
C GLY A 394 -11.14 14.87 28.69
N GLU A 395 -9.99 15.36 29.18
CA GLU A 395 -8.94 14.51 29.77
C GLU A 395 -9.40 13.80 31.05
N SER A 396 -10.14 14.50 31.92
CA SER A 396 -10.61 13.95 33.19
C SER A 396 -11.59 12.79 33.02
N PRO A 397 -12.60 12.84 32.11
CA PRO A 397 -13.34 11.66 31.67
C PRO A 397 -12.45 10.51 31.18
N ALA A 398 -11.48 10.78 30.30
CA ALA A 398 -10.60 9.76 29.74
C ALA A 398 -9.78 9.04 30.85
N ARG A 399 -9.13 9.79 31.75
CA ARG A 399 -8.35 9.22 32.86
C ARG A 399 -9.21 8.42 33.83
N ARG A 400 -10.45 8.84 34.11
CA ARG A 400 -11.39 8.06 34.94
C ARG A 400 -11.75 6.72 34.28
N LEU A 401 -11.95 6.70 32.96
CA LEU A 401 -12.21 5.47 32.21
C LEU A 401 -10.98 4.55 32.18
N LEU A 402 -9.77 5.09 32.01
CA LEU A 402 -8.52 4.31 32.11
C LEU A 402 -8.34 3.67 33.49
N GLN A 403 -8.54 4.44 34.57
CA GLN A 403 -8.50 3.92 35.94
C GLN A 403 -9.58 2.85 36.19
N ALA A 404 -10.80 3.04 35.68
CA ALA A 404 -11.88 2.06 35.77
C ALA A 404 -11.57 0.78 34.97
N PHE A 405 -10.95 0.92 33.78
CA PHE A 405 -10.51 -0.19 32.95
C PHE A 405 -9.45 -1.02 33.68
N ILE A 406 -8.35 -0.39 34.11
CA ILE A 406 -7.25 -1.05 34.84
C ILE A 406 -7.76 -1.75 36.10
N SER A 407 -8.61 -1.09 36.90
CA SER A 407 -9.06 -1.63 38.18
C SER A 407 -10.19 -2.67 38.10
N ARG A 408 -10.93 -2.76 36.99
CA ARG A 408 -12.15 -3.61 36.90
C ARG A 408 -12.28 -4.46 35.64
N LYS A 409 -11.74 -4.03 34.49
CA LYS A 409 -11.98 -4.67 33.18
C LYS A 409 -10.73 -5.30 32.55
N LEU A 410 -9.52 -4.84 32.90
CA LEU A 410 -8.26 -5.39 32.37
C LEU A 410 -8.07 -6.87 32.73
N LYS A 411 -8.54 -7.31 33.91
CA LYS A 411 -8.47 -8.72 34.31
C LYS A 411 -9.43 -9.58 33.49
N GLY A 412 -8.90 -10.55 32.75
CA GLY A 412 -9.64 -11.34 31.76
C GLY A 412 -10.03 -10.52 30.53
N TYR A 413 -9.23 -9.52 30.17
CA TYR A 413 -9.36 -8.82 28.89
C TYR A 413 -9.02 -9.76 27.74
N ALA A 414 -7.94 -10.55 27.85
CA ALA A 414 -7.49 -11.48 26.83
C ALA A 414 -8.59 -12.45 26.36
N SER A 415 -9.24 -13.13 27.31
CA SER A 415 -10.29 -14.11 27.02
C SER A 415 -11.60 -13.52 26.50
N ARG A 416 -11.80 -12.20 26.66
CA ARG A 416 -12.94 -11.46 26.07
C ARG A 416 -12.59 -10.88 24.70
N ALA A 417 -11.32 -10.57 24.46
CA ALA A 417 -10.82 -10.07 23.19
C ALA A 417 -10.67 -11.15 22.12
N SER A 418 -10.42 -12.40 22.52
CA SER A 418 -10.26 -13.56 21.63
C SER A 418 -11.54 -14.39 21.41
N GLY A 419 -12.65 -14.06 22.09
CA GLY A 419 -13.89 -14.84 22.07
C GLY A 419 -15.09 -14.10 21.49
N GLN A 420 -16.14 -14.84 21.13
CA GLN A 420 -17.44 -14.25 20.83
C GLN A 420 -18.05 -13.65 22.11
N ILE A 421 -18.48 -12.39 22.03
CA ILE A 421 -19.08 -11.66 23.15
C ILE A 421 -20.53 -12.12 23.33
N ASP A 422 -20.88 -12.51 24.56
CA ASP A 422 -22.26 -12.86 24.93
C ASP A 422 -23.17 -11.60 24.82
N PRO A 423 -24.27 -11.63 24.06
CA PRO A 423 -25.23 -10.52 23.97
C PRO A 423 -25.83 -10.08 25.32
N GLY A 424 -25.76 -10.91 26.37
CA GLY A 424 -26.15 -10.56 27.74
C GLY A 424 -25.05 -9.90 28.58
N SER A 425 -23.85 -9.66 28.03
CA SER A 425 -22.69 -9.16 28.78
C SER A 425 -22.69 -7.64 28.99
N SER A 426 -21.99 -7.20 30.04
CA SER A 426 -21.80 -5.77 30.34
C SER A 426 -20.74 -5.15 29.43
N GLU A 427 -20.96 -3.89 29.00
CA GLU A 427 -20.09 -3.05 28.17
C GLU A 427 -18.63 -3.53 28.08
N TYR A 428 -18.24 -4.00 26.89
CA TYR A 428 -16.90 -4.50 26.62
C TYR A 428 -15.84 -3.36 26.53
N GLY A 429 -14.56 -3.73 26.54
CA GLY A 429 -13.44 -2.83 26.30
C GLY A 429 -13.20 -1.72 27.33
N SER A 430 -12.24 -0.84 27.00
CA SER A 430 -11.83 0.30 27.83
C SER A 430 -12.74 1.52 27.72
N LEU A 431 -13.56 1.60 26.65
CA LEU A 431 -14.36 2.77 26.26
C LEU A 431 -13.53 4.04 25.97
N LEU A 432 -12.23 3.88 25.70
CA LEU A 432 -11.29 4.99 25.51
C LEU A 432 -11.17 5.46 24.05
N SER A 433 -11.68 4.72 23.06
CA SER A 433 -11.49 5.05 21.64
C SER A 433 -11.86 6.49 21.27
N PRO A 434 -12.99 7.10 21.74
CA PRO A 434 -13.29 8.50 21.40
C PRO A 434 -12.25 9.47 21.95
N TYR A 435 -11.75 9.20 23.15
CA TYR A 435 -10.74 10.03 23.81
C TYR A 435 -9.37 9.90 23.13
N ILE A 436 -9.09 8.77 22.50
CA ILE A 436 -7.88 8.53 21.71
C ILE A 436 -7.99 9.21 20.33
N SER A 437 -9.13 9.09 19.64
CA SER A 437 -9.37 9.72 18.32
C SER A 437 -9.29 11.26 18.36
N PHE A 438 -9.77 11.87 19.45
CA PHE A 438 -9.60 13.31 19.72
C PHE A 438 -8.31 13.67 20.50
N GLY A 439 -7.47 12.69 20.83
CA GLY A 439 -6.21 12.85 21.57
C GLY A 439 -6.35 13.52 22.93
N MET A 440 -7.49 13.34 23.60
CA MET A 440 -7.76 13.74 24.99
C MET A 440 -7.04 12.85 26.02
N ILE A 441 -6.42 11.76 25.57
CA ILE A 441 -5.49 10.92 26.36
C ILE A 441 -4.35 10.45 25.45
N SER A 442 -3.12 10.37 25.99
CA SER A 442 -1.98 9.86 25.23
C SER A 442 -1.99 8.33 25.16
N VAL A 443 -1.66 7.77 24.00
CA VAL A 443 -1.51 6.32 23.83
C VAL A 443 -0.31 5.81 24.64
N CYS A 444 0.76 6.60 24.74
CA CYS A 444 1.91 6.29 25.61
C CYS A 444 1.55 6.31 27.10
N GLU A 445 0.73 7.28 27.56
CA GLU A 445 0.20 7.31 28.94
C GLU A 445 -0.62 6.05 29.22
N LEU A 446 -1.54 5.71 28.32
CA LEU A 446 -2.41 4.53 28.39
C LEU A 446 -1.61 3.21 28.45
N LEU A 447 -0.57 3.06 27.63
CA LEU A 447 0.30 1.88 27.66
C LEU A 447 1.15 1.82 28.93
N GLN A 448 1.72 2.95 29.37
CA GLN A 448 2.48 2.99 30.63
C GLN A 448 1.64 2.58 31.83
N GLU A 449 0.42 3.12 31.97
CA GLU A 449 -0.46 2.82 33.09
C GLU A 449 -0.88 1.35 33.10
N VAL A 450 -1.18 0.76 31.94
CA VAL A 450 -1.49 -0.68 31.85
C VAL A 450 -0.27 -1.56 32.14
N LEU A 451 0.93 -1.20 31.67
CA LEU A 451 2.17 -1.92 31.99
C LEU A 451 2.57 -1.79 33.47
N ARG A 452 2.24 -0.65 34.12
CA ARG A 452 2.56 -0.34 35.52
C ARG A 452 1.61 -1.01 36.51
N HIS A 453 0.32 -1.11 36.16
CA HIS A 453 -0.73 -1.55 37.08
C HIS A 453 -1.38 -2.89 36.70
N GLY A 454 -1.20 -3.36 35.47
CA GLY A 454 -1.61 -4.70 35.06
C GLY A 454 -0.81 -5.79 35.79
N THR A 455 -1.48 -6.89 36.15
CA THR A 455 -0.85 -8.01 36.88
C THR A 455 -0.87 -9.34 36.12
N ASN A 456 -1.66 -9.45 35.06
CA ASN A 456 -1.72 -10.61 34.18
C ASN A 456 -1.02 -10.28 32.86
N VAL A 457 0.04 -11.03 32.52
CA VAL A 457 0.83 -10.83 31.30
C VAL A 457 0.00 -11.04 30.04
N GLU A 458 -0.91 -12.01 30.02
CA GLU A 458 -1.75 -12.30 28.84
C GLU A 458 -2.72 -11.15 28.54
N ASP A 459 -3.38 -10.63 29.58
CA ASP A 459 -4.28 -9.47 29.50
C ASP A 459 -3.55 -8.22 29.01
N ILE A 460 -2.33 -7.99 29.49
CA ILE A 460 -1.45 -6.89 29.05
C ILE A 460 -1.07 -7.07 27.58
N THR A 461 -0.59 -8.26 27.19
CA THR A 461 -0.17 -8.53 25.80
C THR A 461 -1.30 -8.33 24.82
N TRP A 462 -2.52 -8.80 25.12
CA TRP A 462 -3.69 -8.54 24.29
C TRP A 462 -4.06 -7.06 24.20
N PHE A 463 -3.92 -6.30 25.29
CA PHE A 463 -4.14 -4.86 25.26
C PHE A 463 -3.11 -4.11 24.41
N VAL A 464 -1.82 -4.50 24.49
CA VAL A 464 -0.77 -3.95 23.61
C VAL A 464 -1.05 -4.34 22.15
N LYS A 465 -1.52 -5.58 21.87
CA LYS A 465 -1.96 -6.01 20.52
C LYS A 465 -3.10 -5.13 20.01
N SER A 466 -4.06 -4.75 20.85
CA SER A 466 -5.14 -3.84 20.47
C SER A 466 -4.66 -2.41 20.16
N VAL A 467 -3.59 -1.94 20.81
CA VAL A 467 -2.93 -0.68 20.42
C VAL A 467 -2.18 -0.85 19.10
N ALA A 468 -1.46 -1.94 18.90
CA ALA A 468 -0.80 -2.23 17.62
C ALA A 468 -1.79 -2.31 16.44
N LEU A 469 -2.96 -2.94 16.63
CA LEU A 469 -4.05 -2.97 15.62
C LEU A 469 -4.56 -1.57 15.26
N ARG A 470 -4.61 -0.65 16.25
CA ARG A 470 -4.90 0.76 15.97
C ARG A 470 -3.80 1.38 15.13
N GLU A 471 -2.52 1.21 15.48
CA GLU A 471 -1.41 1.83 14.73
C GLU A 471 -1.23 1.22 13.32
N PHE A 472 -1.58 -0.05 13.12
CA PHE A 472 -1.69 -0.67 11.79
C PHE A 472 -2.73 0.03 10.91
N SER A 473 -3.79 0.59 11.51
CA SER A 473 -4.76 1.42 10.80
C SER A 473 -4.17 2.75 10.31
N PHE A 474 -3.09 3.23 10.94
CA PHE A 474 -2.36 4.42 10.49
C PHE A 474 -1.42 4.10 9.34
N ASN A 475 -0.82 2.90 9.29
CA ASN A 475 -0.11 2.41 8.10
C ASN A 475 -1.04 2.42 6.87
N PHE A 476 -2.26 1.85 7.00
CA PHE A 476 -3.25 1.84 5.93
C PHE A 476 -3.52 3.22 5.32
N VAL A 477 -3.95 4.22 6.11
CA VAL A 477 -4.27 5.56 5.58
C VAL A 477 -3.05 6.41 5.20
N ASN A 478 -1.84 6.00 5.60
CA ASN A 478 -0.60 6.67 5.24
C ASN A 478 -0.11 6.25 3.85
N PHE A 479 -0.33 4.99 3.47
CA PHE A 479 0.15 4.43 2.21
C PHE A 479 -0.94 4.15 1.16
N CYS A 480 -2.23 4.10 1.55
CA CYS A 480 -3.37 4.22 0.64
C CYS A 480 -3.89 5.66 0.71
N GLU A 481 -3.80 6.43 -0.39
CA GLU A 481 -4.20 7.85 -0.37
C GLU A 481 -5.73 8.02 -0.33
N ASN A 482 -6.46 7.26 -1.15
CA ASN A 482 -7.92 7.30 -1.25
C ASN A 482 -8.55 6.09 -0.51
N TYR A 483 -8.18 5.93 0.76
CA TYR A 483 -8.64 4.86 1.67
C TYR A 483 -10.17 4.83 1.88
N ASP A 484 -10.87 5.87 1.44
CA ASP A 484 -12.32 6.06 1.47
C ASP A 484 -13.03 5.73 0.14
N VAL A 485 -12.28 5.37 -0.90
CA VAL A 485 -12.79 4.92 -2.21
C VAL A 485 -12.67 3.39 -2.31
N PHE A 486 -13.77 2.70 -2.65
CA PHE A 486 -13.83 1.23 -2.69
C PHE A 486 -12.74 0.63 -3.59
N GLU A 487 -12.52 1.23 -4.76
CA GLU A 487 -11.58 0.77 -5.79
C GLU A 487 -10.11 0.92 -5.40
N GLU A 488 -9.77 1.76 -4.42
CA GLU A 488 -8.40 2.00 -3.97
C GLU A 488 -8.12 1.47 -2.56
N ALA A 489 -9.17 1.31 -1.74
CA ALA A 489 -9.10 0.78 -0.38
C ALA A 489 -9.03 -0.75 -0.30
N LEU A 490 -9.47 -1.47 -1.34
CA LEU A 490 -9.56 -2.93 -1.38
C LEU A 490 -8.75 -3.49 -2.55
N SER A 491 -8.12 -4.66 -2.36
CA SER A 491 -7.40 -5.30 -3.46
C SER A 491 -8.38 -5.76 -4.57
N PRO A 492 -7.92 -5.83 -5.83
CA PRO A 492 -8.72 -6.27 -6.98
C PRO A 492 -9.48 -7.58 -6.74
N ASP A 493 -8.82 -8.57 -6.13
CA ASP A 493 -9.42 -9.86 -5.78
C ASP A 493 -10.60 -9.72 -4.82
N VAL A 494 -10.46 -8.89 -3.77
CA VAL A 494 -11.54 -8.62 -2.81
C VAL A 494 -12.69 -7.88 -3.50
N GLN A 495 -12.39 -6.91 -4.37
CA GLN A 495 -13.41 -6.21 -5.15
C GLN A 495 -14.22 -7.18 -6.04
N ALA A 496 -13.54 -8.04 -6.80
CA ALA A 496 -14.15 -9.02 -7.69
C ALA A 496 -15.07 -9.99 -6.95
N VAL A 497 -14.60 -10.57 -5.83
CA VAL A 497 -15.41 -11.46 -4.98
C VAL A 497 -16.65 -10.75 -4.43
N LEU A 498 -16.51 -9.51 -3.96
CA LEU A 498 -17.65 -8.76 -3.42
C LEU A 498 -18.69 -8.40 -4.49
N ILE A 499 -18.25 -8.09 -5.71
CA ILE A 499 -19.14 -7.85 -6.87
C ILE A 499 -19.91 -9.12 -7.23
N GLN A 500 -19.25 -10.28 -7.26
CA GLN A 500 -19.89 -11.57 -7.54
C GLN A 500 -20.85 -11.99 -6.40
N LEU A 501 -20.49 -11.75 -5.14
CA LEU A 501 -21.37 -11.95 -3.98
C LEU A 501 -22.62 -11.07 -4.06
N ALA A 502 -22.50 -9.78 -4.40
CA ALA A 502 -23.64 -8.89 -4.60
C ALA A 502 -24.56 -9.35 -5.74
N ALA A 503 -23.99 -9.90 -6.82
CA ALA A 503 -24.76 -10.44 -7.94
C ALA A 503 -25.58 -11.71 -7.60
N SER A 504 -25.10 -12.54 -6.66
CA SER A 504 -25.72 -13.82 -6.28
C SER A 504 -26.69 -13.74 -5.10
N ARG A 505 -26.69 -12.64 -4.34
CA ARG A 505 -27.50 -12.46 -3.12
C ARG A 505 -28.92 -11.93 -3.38
N PRO A 506 -29.86 -12.09 -2.42
CA PRO A 506 -31.19 -11.48 -2.51
C PRO A 506 -31.09 -9.96 -2.58
N LYS A 507 -31.75 -9.36 -3.57
CA LYS A 507 -31.75 -7.90 -3.73
C LYS A 507 -32.77 -7.25 -2.81
N TYR A 508 -32.28 -6.50 -1.82
CA TYR A 508 -33.10 -5.60 -1.02
C TYR A 508 -33.10 -4.20 -1.66
N SER A 509 -34.02 -3.35 -1.22
CA SER A 509 -34.05 -1.95 -1.64
C SER A 509 -34.39 -1.10 -0.42
N TYR A 510 -33.34 -0.52 0.15
CA TYR A 510 -33.42 0.45 1.22
C TYR A 510 -33.05 1.81 0.65
N THR A 511 -33.73 2.86 1.11
CA THR A 511 -33.25 4.21 0.91
C THR A 511 -32.14 4.53 1.92
N GLU A 512 -31.34 5.54 1.65
CA GLU A 512 -30.41 6.10 2.63
C GLU A 512 -31.11 6.42 3.97
N SER A 513 -32.35 6.91 3.92
CA SER A 513 -33.16 7.19 5.11
C SER A 513 -33.55 5.94 5.90
N ASP A 514 -33.71 4.78 5.25
CA ASP A 514 -34.04 3.52 5.92
C ASP A 514 -32.82 2.97 6.66
N TRP A 515 -31.65 3.04 6.03
CA TRP A 515 -30.37 2.72 6.64
C TRP A 515 -30.04 3.65 7.81
N GLU A 516 -30.11 4.98 7.61
CA GLU A 516 -29.85 5.96 8.68
C GLU A 516 -30.78 5.76 9.88
N SER A 517 -32.05 5.44 9.64
CA SER A 517 -33.07 5.30 10.69
C SER A 517 -33.14 3.91 11.35
N GLY A 518 -32.39 2.91 10.87
CA GLY A 518 -32.50 1.53 11.37
C GLY A 518 -33.84 0.87 11.04
N ASN A 519 -34.28 0.94 9.77
CA ASN A 519 -35.56 0.44 9.28
C ASN A 519 -35.41 -0.72 8.27
N THR A 520 -34.46 -1.63 8.50
CA THR A 520 -34.26 -2.84 7.68
C THR A 520 -35.21 -3.98 8.10
N HIS A 521 -35.23 -5.08 7.36
CA HIS A 521 -35.90 -6.32 7.81
C HIS A 521 -35.14 -7.05 8.94
N ASP A 522 -33.86 -6.72 9.17
CA ASP A 522 -33.03 -7.33 10.21
C ASP A 522 -33.17 -6.55 11.53
N SER A 523 -33.89 -7.13 12.48
CA SER A 523 -34.13 -6.54 13.80
C SER A 523 -32.85 -6.44 14.65
N LYS A 524 -31.84 -7.30 14.45
CA LYS A 524 -30.54 -7.16 15.12
C LYS A 524 -29.80 -5.97 14.54
N TRP A 525 -29.73 -5.85 13.21
CA TRP A 525 -29.08 -4.72 12.55
C TRP A 525 -29.69 -3.38 12.97
N ASN A 526 -31.02 -3.29 12.96
CA ASN A 526 -31.76 -2.10 13.40
C ASN A 526 -31.44 -1.74 14.86
N THR A 527 -31.32 -2.74 15.75
CA THR A 527 -30.97 -2.52 17.16
C THR A 527 -29.58 -1.90 17.31
N ILE A 528 -28.59 -2.42 16.57
CA ILE A 528 -27.22 -1.86 16.55
C ILE A 528 -27.25 -0.43 16.01
N GLN A 529 -27.94 -0.18 14.90
CA GLN A 529 -28.06 1.14 14.30
C GLN A 529 -28.72 2.16 15.26
N HIS A 530 -29.80 1.77 15.95
CA HIS A 530 -30.44 2.62 16.97
C HIS A 530 -29.51 2.91 18.16
N GLU A 531 -28.68 1.95 18.56
CA GLU A 531 -27.67 2.15 19.60
C GLU A 531 -26.57 3.13 19.15
N LEU A 532 -26.10 3.04 17.91
CA LEU A 532 -25.16 3.99 17.32
C LEU A 532 -25.78 5.40 17.23
N ILE A 533 -27.04 5.54 16.80
CA ILE A 533 -27.76 6.82 16.79
C ILE A 533 -27.86 7.41 18.20
N PHE A 534 -28.14 6.60 19.23
CA PHE A 534 -28.36 7.10 20.60
C PHE A 534 -27.06 7.33 21.40
N ARG A 535 -26.08 6.43 21.30
CA ARG A 535 -24.84 6.43 22.12
C ARG A 535 -23.58 6.80 21.36
N GLY A 536 -23.53 6.53 20.05
CA GLY A 536 -22.36 6.77 19.19
C GLY A 536 -21.15 5.90 19.48
N ARG A 537 -21.35 4.68 19.98
CA ARG A 537 -20.29 3.71 20.32
C ARG A 537 -20.82 2.30 20.10
N ASP A 538 -19.97 1.39 19.62
CA ASP A 538 -20.24 -0.05 19.64
C ASP A 538 -19.92 -0.61 21.04
N LEU A 539 -20.90 -1.22 21.71
CA LEU A 539 -20.73 -1.78 23.07
C LEU A 539 -20.48 -3.30 23.09
N LEU A 540 -20.80 -4.01 22.01
CA LEU A 540 -20.81 -5.48 21.92
C LEU A 540 -19.84 -6.05 20.87
N ASN A 541 -19.05 -5.20 20.22
CA ASN A 541 -18.19 -5.56 19.07
C ASN A 541 -19.01 -6.07 17.87
N ASP A 542 -20.24 -5.55 17.73
CA ASP A 542 -21.20 -5.93 16.69
C ASP A 542 -20.96 -5.19 15.36
N ARG A 543 -19.99 -4.27 15.29
CA ARG A 543 -19.64 -3.51 14.07
C ARG A 543 -19.30 -4.40 12.87
N VAL A 544 -18.70 -5.57 13.08
CA VAL A 544 -18.46 -6.56 12.01
C VAL A 544 -19.77 -7.08 11.44
N TYR A 545 -20.72 -7.49 12.30
CA TYR A 545 -22.06 -7.92 11.88
C TYR A 545 -22.81 -6.80 11.15
N TRP A 546 -22.77 -5.59 11.72
CA TRP A 546 -23.40 -4.40 11.15
C TRP A 546 -22.88 -4.08 9.74
N CYS A 547 -21.56 -4.17 9.53
CA CYS A 547 -20.95 -3.95 8.22
C CYS A 547 -21.24 -5.11 7.25
N GLN A 548 -21.15 -6.37 7.71
CA GLN A 548 -21.49 -7.56 6.92
C GLN A 548 -22.92 -7.49 6.35
N LYS A 549 -23.89 -6.96 7.10
CA LYS A 549 -25.26 -6.79 6.59
C LYS A 549 -25.43 -5.65 5.60
N ILE A 550 -24.63 -4.59 5.68
CA ILE A 550 -24.56 -3.59 4.61
C ILE A 550 -24.05 -4.25 3.32
N ILE A 551 -22.96 -5.03 3.39
CA ILE A 551 -22.39 -5.81 2.27
C ILE A 551 -23.36 -6.89 1.75
N GLU A 552 -24.22 -7.45 2.60
CA GLU A 552 -25.19 -8.49 2.23
C GLU A 552 -26.44 -7.92 1.54
N TYR A 553 -26.87 -6.70 1.91
CA TYR A 553 -28.14 -6.14 1.48
C TYR A 553 -28.04 -5.08 0.38
N GLU A 554 -26.90 -4.41 0.26
CA GLU A 554 -26.65 -3.53 -0.88
C GLU A 554 -26.33 -4.32 -2.16
N SER A 555 -26.88 -3.83 -3.28
CA SER A 555 -26.73 -4.50 -4.58
C SER A 555 -25.47 -4.12 -5.36
N ASP A 556 -24.76 -3.10 -4.88
CA ASP A 556 -23.47 -2.64 -5.39
C ASP A 556 -22.51 -2.49 -4.20
N PRO A 557 -21.39 -3.25 -4.15
CA PRO A 557 -20.46 -3.18 -3.02
C PRO A 557 -19.76 -1.81 -2.91
N LYS A 558 -19.71 -1.00 -3.98
CA LYS A 558 -19.20 0.38 -3.94
C LYS A 558 -20.12 1.28 -3.12
N ILE A 559 -21.43 1.15 -3.36
CA ILE A 559 -22.47 1.83 -2.57
C ILE A 559 -22.44 1.32 -1.12
N ALA A 560 -22.29 0.00 -0.92
CA ALA A 560 -22.16 -0.60 0.41
C ALA A 560 -21.00 0.01 1.21
N TYR A 561 -19.83 0.19 0.57
CA TYR A 561 -18.64 0.75 1.20
C TYR A 561 -18.80 2.22 1.56
N SER A 562 -19.27 3.02 0.60
CA SER A 562 -19.57 4.45 0.82
C SER A 562 -20.62 4.65 1.93
N LEU A 563 -21.67 3.82 1.96
CA LEU A 563 -22.69 3.84 3.00
C LEU A 563 -22.13 3.44 4.38
N ALA A 564 -21.31 2.38 4.45
CA ALA A 564 -20.70 1.95 5.70
C ALA A 564 -19.77 3.02 6.29
N LEU A 565 -18.98 3.71 5.45
CA LEU A 565 -18.18 4.87 5.86
C LEU A 565 -19.06 6.05 6.30
N LYS A 566 -20.08 6.42 5.51
CA LYS A 566 -20.99 7.54 5.82
C LYS A 566 -21.72 7.35 7.16
N LEU A 567 -22.24 6.16 7.42
CA LEU A 567 -22.92 5.86 8.68
C LEU A 567 -21.92 5.78 9.85
N ASN A 568 -20.72 5.26 9.63
CA ASN A 568 -19.64 5.27 10.62
C ASN A 568 -19.31 6.71 11.04
N ASP A 569 -18.96 7.56 10.06
CA ASP A 569 -18.48 8.92 10.28
C ASP A 569 -19.56 9.84 10.84
N LYS A 570 -20.83 9.67 10.46
CA LYS A 570 -21.96 10.45 11.00
C LYS A 570 -22.27 10.13 12.46
N TYR A 571 -22.18 8.86 12.88
CA TYR A 571 -22.71 8.40 14.17
C TYR A 571 -21.67 7.99 15.23
N MET A 572 -20.54 7.35 14.87
CA MET A 572 -19.59 6.86 15.88
C MET A 572 -18.64 7.96 16.36
N VAL A 573 -18.59 8.25 17.67
CA VAL A 573 -17.79 9.38 18.21
C VAL A 573 -16.29 9.21 17.94
N ASP A 574 -15.82 7.98 17.77
CA ASP A 574 -14.42 7.62 17.48
C ASP A 574 -14.11 7.47 15.98
N ALA A 575 -15.07 7.76 15.09
CA ALA A 575 -14.87 7.87 13.65
C ALA A 575 -14.11 9.14 13.24
N LEU A 576 -14.02 9.38 11.92
CA LEU A 576 -13.13 10.40 11.36
C LEU A 576 -11.69 10.22 11.89
N ASP A 577 -11.23 8.97 12.00
CA ASP A 577 -9.94 8.53 12.53
C ASP A 577 -9.48 7.31 11.70
N PRO A 578 -8.16 7.08 11.51
CA PRO A 578 -7.67 5.96 10.70
C PRO A 578 -8.22 4.59 11.10
N ALA A 579 -8.44 4.36 12.40
CA ALA A 579 -9.06 3.12 12.89
C ALA A 579 -10.51 2.94 12.39
N GLY A 580 -11.23 4.04 12.16
CA GLY A 580 -12.56 4.04 11.55
C GLY A 580 -12.53 3.47 10.12
N TYR A 581 -11.67 4.01 9.26
CA TYR A 581 -11.53 3.58 7.86
C TYR A 581 -11.02 2.14 7.76
N ARG A 582 -9.93 1.78 8.45
CA ARG A 582 -9.40 0.40 8.45
C ARG A 582 -10.41 -0.62 8.94
N THR A 583 -11.26 -0.29 9.91
CA THR A 583 -12.29 -1.23 10.41
C THR A 583 -13.37 -1.51 9.36
N VAL A 584 -13.81 -0.51 8.59
CA VAL A 584 -14.77 -0.76 7.48
C VAL A 584 -14.10 -1.60 6.40
N GLN A 585 -12.90 -1.19 5.97
CA GLN A 585 -12.11 -1.89 4.97
C GLN A 585 -11.83 -3.36 5.37
N HIS A 586 -11.54 -3.64 6.65
CA HIS A 586 -11.39 -5.01 7.15
C HIS A 586 -12.66 -5.87 7.07
N CYS A 587 -13.84 -5.28 7.30
CA CYS A 587 -15.10 -6.02 7.21
C CYS A 587 -15.37 -6.48 5.76
N PHE A 588 -14.91 -5.70 4.78
CA PHE A 588 -15.00 -6.03 3.35
C PHE A 588 -14.00 -7.12 2.97
N GLU A 589 -12.75 -7.05 3.45
CA GLU A 589 -11.75 -8.13 3.32
C GLU A 589 -12.29 -9.48 3.87
N GLN A 590 -12.81 -9.49 5.10
CA GLN A 590 -13.34 -10.71 5.73
C GLN A 590 -14.54 -11.31 4.98
N ALA A 591 -15.40 -10.46 4.41
CA ALA A 591 -16.58 -10.90 3.67
C ALA A 591 -16.23 -11.59 2.35
N ALA A 592 -15.09 -11.26 1.74
CA ALA A 592 -14.58 -11.95 0.56
C ALA A 592 -13.93 -13.30 0.91
N GLN A 593 -13.13 -13.36 1.98
CA GLN A 593 -12.36 -14.55 2.38
C GLN A 593 -13.22 -15.78 2.74
N THR A 594 -14.50 -15.60 3.09
CA THR A 594 -15.34 -16.69 3.65
C THR A 594 -16.01 -17.61 2.61
N SER A 595 -15.73 -17.47 1.31
CA SER A 595 -16.63 -17.97 0.25
C SER A 595 -16.06 -18.93 -0.81
N PHE A 596 -14.79 -19.38 -0.72
CA PHE A 596 -14.22 -20.33 -1.70
C PHE A 596 -13.47 -21.50 -1.07
N VAL A 597 -13.81 -22.73 -1.48
CA VAL A 597 -13.01 -23.95 -1.26
C VAL A 597 -13.14 -24.81 -2.53
N GLN A 598 -12.03 -25.03 -3.25
CA GLN A 598 -11.94 -26.00 -4.34
C GLN A 598 -11.54 -27.39 -3.78
N GLU A 599 -11.65 -28.44 -4.59
CA GLU A 599 -11.17 -29.78 -4.21
C GLU A 599 -9.64 -29.86 -4.40
N GLU A 600 -8.93 -29.84 -3.26
CA GLU A 600 -7.47 -29.91 -3.18
C GLU A 600 -6.97 -31.36 -3.14
N ALA A 601 -5.77 -31.59 -3.69
CA ALA A 601 -5.04 -32.84 -3.51
C ALA A 601 -4.60 -33.03 -2.03
N PRO A 602 -4.28 -34.26 -1.60
CA PRO A 602 -3.67 -34.48 -0.28
C PRO A 602 -2.34 -33.74 -0.15
N LEU A 603 -2.07 -33.19 1.04
CA LEU A 603 -0.77 -32.63 1.42
C LEU A 603 0.22 -33.79 1.73
N ASP A 604 0.80 -34.36 0.67
CA ASP A 604 1.79 -35.44 0.72
C ASP A 604 2.79 -35.31 -0.45
N SER A 605 3.67 -34.31 -0.38
CA SER A 605 4.76 -34.12 -1.35
C SER A 605 5.78 -35.27 -1.36
N ALA A 606 5.85 -36.07 -0.29
CA ALA A 606 6.71 -37.26 -0.24
C ALA A 606 6.19 -38.37 -1.17
N ALA A 607 4.86 -38.54 -1.27
CA ALA A 607 4.26 -39.42 -2.28
C ALA A 607 4.54 -38.92 -3.71
N MET A 608 4.50 -37.60 -3.97
CA MET A 608 4.87 -37.05 -5.28
C MET A 608 6.36 -37.26 -5.60
N LEU A 609 7.24 -37.12 -4.61
CA LEU A 609 8.68 -37.40 -4.77
C LEU A 609 8.93 -38.85 -5.20
N ALA A 610 8.24 -39.81 -4.58
CA ALA A 610 8.34 -41.23 -4.97
C ALA A 610 7.91 -41.47 -6.44
N VAL A 611 6.86 -40.77 -6.91
CA VAL A 611 6.46 -40.82 -8.32
C VAL A 611 7.53 -40.22 -9.24
N LEU A 612 8.15 -39.10 -8.85
CA LEU A 612 9.26 -38.49 -9.59
C LEU A 612 10.48 -39.44 -9.68
N GLU A 613 10.84 -40.11 -8.58
CA GLU A 613 11.91 -41.13 -8.56
C GLU A 613 11.65 -42.29 -9.54
N GLU A 614 10.39 -42.71 -9.73
CA GLU A 614 10.02 -43.75 -10.68
C GLU A 614 10.09 -43.29 -12.16
N VAL A 615 9.80 -42.02 -12.47
CA VAL A 615 9.82 -41.50 -13.85
C VAL A 615 11.18 -40.95 -14.30
N LEU A 616 12.07 -40.56 -13.38
CA LEU A 616 13.42 -40.05 -13.69
C LEU A 616 14.25 -40.95 -14.64
N PRO A 617 14.32 -42.30 -14.46
CA PRO A 617 15.04 -43.17 -15.37
C PRO A 617 14.42 -43.27 -16.77
N VAL A 618 13.13 -42.92 -16.92
CA VAL A 618 12.38 -42.96 -18.17
C VAL A 618 12.52 -41.65 -18.94
N SER A 619 12.53 -40.51 -18.26
CA SER A 619 12.74 -39.18 -18.86
C SER A 619 14.21 -38.92 -19.23
N GLY A 620 15.16 -39.59 -18.57
CA GLY A 620 16.59 -39.35 -18.76
C GLY A 620 17.07 -37.99 -18.26
N VAL A 621 16.24 -37.30 -17.47
CA VAL A 621 16.52 -35.99 -16.86
C VAL A 621 17.27 -36.19 -15.54
N GLU A 622 18.18 -35.27 -15.23
CA GLU A 622 18.86 -35.23 -13.92
C GLU A 622 17.88 -34.84 -12.80
N GLY A 623 17.83 -35.60 -11.70
CA GLY A 623 16.98 -35.29 -10.55
C GLY A 623 17.35 -33.97 -9.88
N GLU A 624 18.62 -33.58 -9.97
CA GLU A 624 19.19 -32.32 -9.50
C GLU A 624 18.61 -31.08 -10.22
N ARG A 625 17.80 -31.25 -11.29
CA ARG A 625 17.07 -30.17 -11.96
C ARG A 625 15.67 -29.93 -11.40
N ILE A 626 15.16 -30.81 -10.53
CA ILE A 626 13.73 -30.87 -10.18
C ILE A 626 13.51 -30.40 -8.74
N CYS A 627 12.49 -29.55 -8.55
CA CYS A 627 12.03 -29.13 -7.23
C CYS A 627 10.49 -29.28 -7.14
N ILE A 628 9.97 -29.71 -5.99
CA ILE A 628 8.52 -29.65 -5.71
C ILE A 628 8.27 -28.37 -4.94
N LEU A 629 7.43 -27.49 -5.47
CA LEU A 629 7.25 -26.13 -4.96
C LEU A 629 6.16 -25.99 -3.87
N ASN A 630 5.43 -27.07 -3.56
CA ASN A 630 4.36 -27.09 -2.56
C ASN A 630 4.25 -28.44 -1.86
N GLU A 631 3.41 -28.49 -0.81
CA GLU A 631 3.21 -29.68 0.02
C GLU A 631 2.25 -30.72 -0.61
N TYR A 632 1.67 -30.43 -1.78
CA TYR A 632 0.66 -31.26 -2.41
C TYR A 632 1.23 -32.51 -3.11
N CYS A 633 0.41 -33.57 -3.12
CA CYS A 633 0.55 -34.68 -4.05
C CYS A 633 -0.22 -34.39 -5.36
N HIS A 634 -0.31 -35.38 -6.25
CA HIS A 634 -1.17 -35.35 -7.41
C HIS A 634 -2.67 -35.40 -7.04
N ARG A 635 -3.55 -34.86 -7.90
CA ARG A 635 -5.01 -35.08 -7.82
C ARG A 635 -5.40 -36.48 -8.31
N ILE A 636 -6.61 -36.92 -7.99
CA ILE A 636 -7.17 -38.19 -8.46
C ILE A 636 -7.64 -38.05 -9.92
N PRO A 637 -7.22 -38.92 -10.85
CA PRO A 637 -7.73 -38.95 -12.23
C PRO A 637 -9.25 -39.16 -12.33
N VAL A 638 -9.89 -38.59 -13.36
CA VAL A 638 -11.31 -38.85 -13.68
C VAL A 638 -11.60 -40.34 -13.88
N SER A 639 -10.65 -41.10 -14.45
CA SER A 639 -10.74 -42.55 -14.62
C SER A 639 -10.80 -43.33 -13.30
N ALA A 640 -10.33 -42.73 -12.20
CA ALA A 640 -10.38 -43.26 -10.84
C ALA A 640 -11.47 -42.60 -9.96
N GLY A 641 -12.31 -41.75 -10.55
CA GLY A 641 -13.42 -41.08 -9.86
C GLY A 641 -13.10 -39.70 -9.26
N GLY A 642 -11.96 -39.10 -9.61
CA GLY A 642 -11.61 -37.73 -9.24
C GLY A 642 -11.90 -36.70 -10.34
N THR A 643 -11.17 -35.57 -10.31
CA THR A 643 -11.38 -34.39 -11.16
C THR A 643 -10.28 -34.15 -12.20
N ALA A 644 -9.15 -34.84 -12.13
CA ALA A 644 -8.01 -34.57 -13.01
C ALA A 644 -8.15 -35.19 -14.41
N GLU A 645 -8.02 -34.37 -15.45
CA GLU A 645 -8.18 -34.74 -16.87
C GLU A 645 -6.85 -34.86 -17.62
N TYR A 646 -5.78 -34.21 -17.16
CA TYR A 646 -4.48 -34.17 -17.83
C TYR A 646 -3.33 -33.90 -16.84
N VAL A 647 -2.09 -34.19 -17.25
CA VAL A 647 -0.89 -33.56 -16.68
C VAL A 647 -0.65 -32.25 -17.43
N LEU A 648 -0.39 -31.17 -16.70
CA LEU A 648 -0.18 -29.84 -17.26
C LEU A 648 1.32 -29.52 -17.31
N TYR A 649 1.88 -29.29 -18.50
CA TYR A 649 3.15 -28.57 -18.63
C TYR A 649 2.86 -27.10 -18.87
N TRP A 650 3.06 -26.27 -17.86
CA TRP A 650 3.11 -24.81 -18.02
C TRP A 650 4.48 -24.43 -18.60
N MET A 651 4.50 -24.22 -19.91
CA MET A 651 5.67 -23.81 -20.66
C MET A 651 5.80 -22.28 -20.54
N SER A 652 6.55 -21.83 -19.54
CA SER A 652 6.70 -20.41 -19.19
C SER A 652 7.88 -19.74 -19.88
N SER A 653 8.91 -20.51 -20.29
CA SER A 653 10.10 -19.94 -20.93
C SER A 653 10.90 -20.86 -21.86
N SER A 654 10.73 -22.18 -21.80
CA SER A 654 11.40 -23.13 -22.71
C SER A 654 10.51 -23.48 -23.89
N PHE A 655 10.33 -22.55 -24.84
CA PHE A 655 9.43 -22.69 -26.00
C PHE A 655 9.90 -23.70 -27.08
N ARG A 656 10.15 -24.94 -26.68
CA ARG A 656 10.73 -26.03 -27.49
C ARG A 656 10.35 -27.39 -26.91
N THR A 657 10.19 -28.40 -27.77
CA THR A 657 10.09 -29.80 -27.33
C THR A 657 11.45 -30.47 -27.23
N GLU A 658 12.38 -30.15 -28.14
CA GLU A 658 13.72 -30.76 -28.14
C GLU A 658 14.64 -30.20 -27.03
N TYR A 659 15.34 -31.12 -26.35
CA TYR A 659 16.24 -30.84 -25.23
C TYR A 659 15.57 -30.06 -24.09
N ASN A 660 14.28 -30.31 -23.81
CA ASN A 660 13.51 -29.64 -22.77
C ASN A 660 13.21 -30.60 -21.59
N PRO A 661 13.99 -30.54 -20.49
CA PRO A 661 13.77 -31.41 -19.33
C PRO A 661 12.37 -31.31 -18.72
N ALA A 662 11.76 -30.12 -18.71
CA ALA A 662 10.42 -29.92 -18.16
C ALA A 662 9.36 -30.64 -19.00
N PHE A 663 9.48 -30.57 -20.32
CA PHE A 663 8.60 -31.31 -21.24
C PHE A 663 8.69 -32.83 -21.02
N GLU A 664 9.91 -33.37 -20.93
CA GLU A 664 10.11 -34.83 -20.81
C GLU A 664 9.66 -35.37 -19.45
N ILE A 665 9.82 -34.60 -18.36
CA ILE A 665 9.23 -34.92 -17.06
C ILE A 665 7.71 -34.92 -17.13
N ALA A 666 7.09 -33.91 -17.75
CA ALA A 666 5.64 -33.85 -17.90
C ALA A 666 5.10 -35.01 -18.76
N ALA A 667 5.82 -35.40 -19.82
CA ALA A 667 5.47 -36.55 -20.65
C ALA A 667 5.57 -37.88 -19.90
N ALA A 668 6.62 -38.06 -19.09
CA ALA A 668 6.78 -39.26 -18.27
C ALA A 668 5.71 -39.35 -17.16
N LEU A 669 5.37 -38.22 -16.51
CA LEU A 669 4.27 -38.14 -15.54
C LEU A 669 2.90 -38.40 -16.20
N ALA A 670 2.66 -37.92 -17.42
CA ALA A 670 1.42 -38.19 -18.16
C ALA A 670 1.24 -39.69 -18.43
N ASN A 671 2.30 -40.36 -18.91
CA ASN A 671 2.32 -41.80 -19.10
C ASN A 671 2.08 -42.55 -17.76
N TYR A 672 2.76 -42.14 -16.68
CA TYR A 672 2.57 -42.72 -15.34
C TYR A 672 1.12 -42.62 -14.84
N ALA A 673 0.51 -41.45 -14.98
CA ALA A 673 -0.86 -41.19 -14.55
C ALA A 673 -1.92 -41.88 -15.42
N GLY A 674 -1.54 -42.44 -16.57
CA GLY A 674 -2.48 -42.90 -17.59
C GLY A 674 -3.33 -41.77 -18.17
N LEU A 675 -2.78 -40.54 -18.18
CA LEU A 675 -3.46 -39.31 -18.61
C LEU A 675 -2.77 -38.70 -19.84
N PRO A 676 -3.46 -37.83 -20.59
CA PRO A 676 -2.82 -37.01 -21.61
C PRO A 676 -1.91 -35.92 -21.04
N LEU A 677 -0.94 -35.49 -21.85
CA LEU A 677 -0.15 -34.27 -21.62
C LEU A 677 -0.79 -33.06 -22.32
N LEU A 678 -1.11 -32.02 -21.56
CA LEU A 678 -1.49 -30.70 -22.05
C LEU A 678 -0.36 -29.69 -21.78
N VAL A 679 0.13 -29.04 -22.82
CA VAL A 679 1.09 -27.94 -22.74
C VAL A 679 0.32 -26.62 -22.79
N ALA A 680 0.49 -25.76 -21.78
CA ALA A 680 -0.07 -24.42 -21.74
C ALA A 680 1.05 -23.37 -21.76
N CYS A 681 1.01 -22.48 -22.76
CA CYS A 681 1.84 -21.29 -22.85
C CYS A 681 0.96 -20.08 -22.50
N VAL A 682 1.25 -19.46 -21.35
CA VAL A 682 0.56 -18.25 -20.88
C VAL A 682 1.44 -17.05 -21.22
N VAL A 683 0.98 -16.20 -22.14
CA VAL A 683 1.67 -14.96 -22.50
C VAL A 683 1.14 -13.84 -21.64
N ASP A 684 1.89 -13.50 -20.59
CA ASP A 684 1.52 -12.49 -19.61
C ASP A 684 1.72 -11.06 -20.13
N MET A 685 0.63 -10.31 -20.27
CA MET A 685 0.68 -8.94 -20.78
C MET A 685 1.27 -7.94 -19.78
N ASN A 686 1.36 -8.25 -18.48
CA ASN A 686 2.12 -7.46 -17.50
C ASN A 686 3.61 -7.39 -17.90
N ASN A 687 4.17 -8.55 -18.25
CA ASN A 687 5.54 -8.72 -18.75
C ASN A 687 5.79 -8.07 -20.13
N PHE A 688 4.74 -7.63 -20.82
CA PHE A 688 4.80 -7.00 -22.14
C PHE A 688 4.49 -5.49 -22.15
N GLN A 689 4.08 -4.88 -21.03
CA GLN A 689 3.77 -3.43 -20.98
C GLN A 689 4.92 -2.53 -21.49
N THR A 690 6.17 -2.89 -21.19
CA THR A 690 7.34 -2.15 -21.69
C THR A 690 7.74 -2.54 -23.11
N ARG A 691 7.34 -3.71 -23.61
CA ARG A 691 7.81 -4.31 -24.87
C ARG A 691 7.05 -3.78 -26.09
N SER A 692 7.77 -3.53 -27.19
CA SER A 692 7.14 -3.17 -28.48
C SER A 692 6.67 -4.37 -29.31
N ARG A 693 5.83 -4.12 -30.33
CA ARG A 693 5.25 -5.11 -31.28
C ARG A 693 6.21 -6.18 -31.79
N ARG A 694 7.50 -5.85 -32.00
CA ARG A 694 8.49 -6.81 -32.51
C ARG A 694 8.68 -8.03 -31.60
N HIS A 695 8.57 -7.85 -30.27
CA HIS A 695 8.71 -8.95 -29.32
C HIS A 695 7.53 -9.91 -29.40
N MET A 696 6.33 -9.36 -29.60
CA MET A 696 5.11 -10.14 -29.74
C MET A 696 5.14 -10.98 -31.02
N ILE A 697 5.52 -10.37 -32.15
CA ILE A 697 5.67 -11.07 -33.44
C ILE A 697 6.74 -12.16 -33.34
N PHE A 698 7.93 -11.82 -32.82
CA PHE A 698 9.04 -12.78 -32.67
C PHE A 698 8.67 -13.97 -31.77
N LEU A 699 7.90 -13.74 -30.70
CA LEU A 699 7.37 -14.80 -29.85
C LEU A 699 6.34 -15.67 -30.60
N LEU A 700 5.37 -15.07 -31.28
CA LEU A 700 4.32 -15.78 -32.04
C LEU A 700 4.88 -16.62 -33.20
N GLU A 701 5.91 -16.12 -33.87
CA GLU A 701 6.67 -16.85 -34.89
C GLU A 701 7.28 -18.14 -34.29
N GLY A 702 7.98 -18.02 -33.15
CA GLY A 702 8.53 -19.17 -32.44
C GLY A 702 7.47 -20.14 -31.93
N LEU A 703 6.43 -19.63 -31.24
CA LEU A 703 5.35 -20.45 -30.69
C LEU A 703 4.56 -21.20 -31.77
N THR A 704 4.49 -20.69 -33.00
CA THR A 704 3.90 -21.41 -34.15
C THR A 704 4.66 -22.70 -34.46
N GLU A 705 6.00 -22.67 -34.40
CA GLU A 705 6.82 -23.87 -34.56
C GLU A 705 6.75 -24.79 -33.34
N THR A 706 6.74 -24.23 -32.12
CA THR A 706 6.59 -24.98 -30.86
C THR A 706 5.26 -25.74 -30.80
N GLU A 707 4.16 -25.10 -31.19
CA GLU A 707 2.82 -25.68 -31.28
C GLU A 707 2.80 -26.85 -32.26
N GLN A 708 3.40 -26.68 -33.44
CA GLN A 708 3.51 -27.76 -34.42
C GLN A 708 4.37 -28.92 -33.89
N ALA A 709 5.46 -28.64 -33.17
CA ALA A 709 6.31 -29.65 -32.56
C ALA A 709 5.58 -30.45 -31.47
N CYS A 710 4.82 -29.80 -30.60
CA CYS A 710 3.97 -30.46 -29.58
C CYS A 710 2.92 -31.38 -30.21
N ASN A 711 2.22 -30.88 -31.24
CA ASN A 711 1.23 -31.66 -31.98
C ASN A 711 1.84 -32.89 -32.68
N ASN A 712 3.06 -32.76 -33.25
CA ASN A 712 3.75 -33.87 -33.91
C ASN A 712 4.07 -35.03 -32.95
N VAL A 713 4.33 -34.75 -31.67
CA VAL A 713 4.61 -35.77 -30.64
C VAL A 713 3.35 -36.28 -29.93
N GLY A 714 2.20 -35.64 -30.16
CA GLY A 714 0.89 -36.04 -29.60
C GLY A 714 0.54 -35.40 -28.26
N ALA A 715 1.24 -34.32 -27.88
CA ALA A 715 0.86 -33.47 -26.77
C ALA A 715 -0.16 -32.43 -27.26
N GLY A 716 -1.18 -32.14 -26.44
CA GLY A 716 -2.06 -30.99 -26.70
C GLY A 716 -1.30 -29.71 -26.40
N PHE A 717 -1.44 -28.68 -27.23
CA PHE A 717 -0.82 -27.37 -27.00
C PHE A 717 -1.90 -26.28 -26.91
N ARG A 718 -1.78 -25.36 -25.95
CA ARG A 718 -2.65 -24.19 -25.83
C ARG A 718 -1.84 -22.93 -25.52
N MET A 719 -2.01 -21.93 -26.36
CA MET A 719 -1.56 -20.57 -26.08
C MET A 719 -2.74 -19.75 -25.58
N VAL A 720 -2.52 -18.96 -24.53
CA VAL A 720 -3.49 -17.96 -24.05
C VAL A 720 -2.76 -16.67 -23.70
N PHE A 721 -3.42 -15.54 -23.95
CA PHE A 721 -2.97 -14.26 -23.42
C PHE A 721 -3.57 -14.05 -22.03
N GLU A 722 -2.75 -13.57 -21.10
CA GLU A 722 -3.23 -13.12 -19.80
C GLU A 722 -3.34 -11.60 -19.79
N PRO A 723 -4.50 -11.03 -19.42
CA PRO A 723 -4.60 -9.58 -19.27
C PRO A 723 -3.63 -9.04 -18.25
N VAL A 724 -3.30 -7.76 -18.40
CA VAL A 724 -2.67 -6.98 -17.33
C VAL A 724 -3.51 -7.15 -16.07
N CYS A 725 -2.88 -7.65 -15.01
CA CYS A 725 -3.51 -7.85 -13.72
C CYS A 725 -3.38 -6.56 -12.91
N GLU A 726 -4.41 -6.16 -12.18
CA GLU A 726 -4.39 -4.90 -11.42
C GLU A 726 -3.36 -4.90 -10.28
N ASP A 727 -3.00 -6.08 -9.77
CA ASP A 727 -1.92 -6.28 -8.79
C ASP A 727 -0.52 -6.45 -9.43
N GLY A 728 -0.44 -6.43 -10.76
CA GLY A 728 0.78 -6.58 -11.54
C GLY A 728 1.39 -7.99 -11.56
N ILE A 729 0.70 -9.03 -11.09
CA ILE A 729 1.21 -10.42 -11.09
C ILE A 729 0.22 -11.31 -11.83
N GLY A 730 0.71 -12.16 -12.74
CA GLY A 730 -0.10 -13.16 -13.44
C GLY A 730 -0.63 -14.31 -12.56
N GLY A 731 -1.04 -15.41 -13.20
CA GLY A 731 -1.65 -16.60 -12.60
C GLY A 731 -3.13 -16.82 -12.98
N LEU A 732 -3.82 -15.85 -13.59
CA LEU A 732 -5.27 -15.89 -13.88
C LEU A 732 -5.68 -17.05 -14.78
N ASN A 733 -4.93 -17.33 -15.85
CA ASN A 733 -5.23 -18.45 -16.75
C ASN A 733 -4.98 -19.81 -16.10
N LEU A 734 -4.10 -19.87 -15.10
CA LEU A 734 -3.71 -21.11 -14.44
C LEU A 734 -4.64 -21.43 -13.28
N LEU A 735 -4.85 -20.48 -12.36
CA LEU A 735 -5.71 -20.67 -11.20
C LEU A 735 -7.20 -20.48 -11.51
N GLY A 736 -7.51 -19.66 -12.52
CA GLY A 736 -8.86 -19.19 -12.81
C GLY A 736 -9.15 -17.89 -12.06
N SER A 737 -10.28 -17.26 -12.39
CA SER A 737 -10.78 -16.11 -11.66
C SER A 737 -11.61 -16.56 -10.46
N SER A 738 -11.54 -15.80 -9.36
CA SER A 738 -12.41 -16.03 -8.20
C SER A 738 -13.89 -15.94 -8.56
N ASP A 739 -14.28 -15.06 -9.49
CA ASP A 739 -15.66 -14.94 -9.95
C ASP A 739 -16.16 -16.10 -10.85
N GLY A 740 -15.27 -17.01 -11.26
CA GLY A 740 -15.57 -18.16 -12.12
C GLY A 740 -15.74 -17.83 -13.62
N ALA A 741 -15.53 -16.57 -14.04
CA ALA A 741 -15.56 -16.17 -15.46
C ALA A 741 -14.41 -16.78 -16.28
N VAL A 742 -13.27 -17.06 -15.64
CA VAL A 742 -12.11 -17.78 -16.19
C VAL A 742 -11.94 -19.09 -15.42
N SER A 743 -12.09 -20.23 -16.10
CA SER A 743 -11.73 -21.51 -15.52
C SER A 743 -10.24 -21.77 -15.73
N GLY A 744 -9.49 -21.97 -14.64
CA GLY A 744 -8.04 -22.12 -14.69
C GLY A 744 -7.57 -23.50 -15.14
N PHE A 745 -6.45 -23.57 -15.86
CA PHE A 745 -5.84 -24.86 -16.27
C PHE A 745 -5.44 -25.76 -15.08
N ALA A 746 -5.12 -25.19 -13.91
CA ALA A 746 -4.79 -25.93 -12.70
C ALA A 746 -5.98 -26.74 -12.16
N SER A 747 -7.23 -26.27 -12.35
CA SER A 747 -8.43 -26.89 -11.76
C SER A 747 -8.66 -28.35 -12.18
N LYS A 748 -8.15 -28.74 -13.35
CA LYS A 748 -8.22 -30.11 -13.92
C LYS A 748 -6.85 -30.78 -14.05
N ALA A 749 -5.79 -30.13 -13.57
CA ALA A 749 -4.45 -30.70 -13.58
C ALA A 749 -4.32 -31.79 -12.52
N TRP A 750 -3.72 -32.91 -12.92
CA TRP A 750 -3.28 -33.99 -12.04
C TRP A 750 -2.06 -33.52 -11.21
N ALA A 751 -1.08 -32.95 -11.91
CA ALA A 751 0.01 -32.14 -11.39
C ALA A 751 0.40 -31.10 -12.45
N ILE A 752 1.11 -30.05 -12.05
CA ILE A 752 1.68 -29.05 -12.95
C ILE A 752 3.19 -29.22 -12.97
N VAL A 753 3.78 -29.22 -14.16
CA VAL A 753 5.23 -29.06 -14.38
C VAL A 753 5.46 -27.67 -14.96
N THR A 754 6.51 -26.96 -14.54
CA THR A 754 6.89 -25.64 -15.07
C THR A 754 8.39 -25.53 -15.28
N ASP A 755 8.81 -24.66 -16.21
CA ASP A 755 10.20 -24.22 -16.29
C ASP A 755 10.58 -23.40 -15.04
N LYS A 756 11.85 -23.48 -14.65
CA LYS A 756 12.42 -22.65 -13.57
C LYS A 756 12.53 -21.16 -13.95
N PRO A 757 11.88 -20.24 -13.21
CA PRO A 757 12.00 -18.80 -13.42
C PRO A 757 13.28 -18.22 -12.80
N HIS A 758 13.86 -17.22 -13.48
CA HIS A 758 14.98 -16.42 -12.93
C HIS A 758 14.65 -14.94 -12.74
N MET A 759 13.69 -14.40 -13.50
CA MET A 759 13.21 -13.03 -13.29
C MET A 759 12.34 -12.98 -12.05
N ARG A 760 12.33 -11.83 -11.37
CA ARG A 760 11.49 -11.64 -10.18
C ARG A 760 10.02 -11.86 -10.51
N HIS A 761 9.52 -11.17 -11.53
CA HIS A 761 8.13 -11.27 -11.98
C HIS A 761 7.68 -12.72 -12.20
N ASP A 762 8.46 -13.48 -12.98
CA ASP A 762 8.15 -14.88 -13.28
C ASP A 762 8.18 -15.77 -12.02
N ARG A 763 9.05 -15.49 -11.02
CA ARG A 763 9.03 -16.15 -9.72
C ARG A 763 7.77 -15.81 -8.94
N ASP A 764 7.40 -14.54 -8.88
CA ASP A 764 6.24 -14.06 -8.13
C ASP A 764 4.93 -14.70 -8.69
N ILE A 765 4.85 -14.97 -10.00
CA ILE A 765 3.76 -15.79 -10.61
C ILE A 765 3.87 -17.27 -10.21
N VAL A 766 5.06 -17.88 -10.32
CA VAL A 766 5.24 -19.31 -10.02
C VAL A 766 4.94 -19.62 -8.55
N GLU A 767 5.32 -18.75 -7.62
CA GLU A 767 5.00 -18.84 -6.19
C GLU A 767 3.48 -18.79 -5.95
N ARG A 768 2.79 -17.82 -6.56
CA ARG A 768 1.33 -17.70 -6.54
C ARG A 768 0.63 -18.94 -7.09
N VAL A 769 1.08 -19.44 -8.25
CA VAL A 769 0.51 -20.65 -8.86
C VAL A 769 0.77 -21.86 -7.98
N SER A 770 1.96 -21.98 -7.39
CA SER A 770 2.31 -23.06 -6.45
C SER A 770 1.38 -23.08 -5.23
N ALA A 771 1.11 -21.92 -4.64
CA ALA A 771 0.20 -21.77 -3.51
C ALA A 771 -1.27 -22.08 -3.88
N GLY A 772 -1.73 -21.65 -5.05
CA GLY A 772 -3.13 -21.74 -5.47
C GLY A 772 -3.53 -22.98 -6.27
N ALA A 773 -2.59 -23.78 -6.79
CA ALA A 773 -2.90 -24.83 -7.79
C ALA A 773 -3.77 -25.98 -7.25
N GLY A 774 -3.78 -26.23 -5.94
CA GLY A 774 -4.48 -27.36 -5.30
C GLY A 774 -4.00 -28.75 -5.74
N CYS A 775 -2.78 -28.82 -6.31
CA CYS A 775 -2.09 -30.05 -6.73
C CYS A 775 -0.57 -29.81 -6.74
N ALA A 776 0.21 -30.88 -6.82
CA ALA A 776 1.66 -30.81 -6.92
C ALA A 776 2.11 -29.88 -8.06
N VAL A 777 2.99 -28.92 -7.74
CA VAL A 777 3.69 -28.09 -8.73
C VAL A 777 5.17 -28.46 -8.72
N VAL A 778 5.67 -28.88 -9.88
CA VAL A 778 7.04 -29.37 -10.09
C VAL A 778 7.80 -28.39 -10.99
N GLU A 779 8.81 -27.74 -10.43
CA GLU A 779 9.75 -26.90 -11.16
C GLU A 779 10.85 -27.76 -11.78
N VAL A 780 11.25 -27.45 -13.02
CA VAL A 780 12.38 -28.11 -13.69
C VAL A 780 13.31 -27.08 -14.36
N GLU A 781 14.60 -27.15 -14.03
CA GLU A 781 15.65 -26.32 -14.63
C GLU A 781 16.03 -26.80 -16.05
N GLY A 782 15.56 -26.06 -17.06
CA GLY A 782 15.81 -26.31 -18.48
C GLY A 782 16.48 -25.16 -19.25
N ARG A 783 16.83 -24.05 -18.58
CA ARG A 783 17.48 -22.86 -19.18
C ARG A 783 18.98 -22.85 -18.94
N LEU A 784 19.44 -23.35 -17.80
CA LEU A 784 20.85 -23.42 -17.42
C LEU A 784 21.44 -24.81 -17.68
N LEU A 785 22.69 -24.84 -18.15
CA LEU A 785 23.44 -26.09 -18.32
C LEU A 785 23.62 -26.77 -16.96
N VAL A 786 24.10 -26.04 -15.97
CA VAL A 786 24.25 -26.48 -14.57
C VAL A 786 23.25 -25.66 -13.72
N PRO A 787 22.33 -26.28 -12.96
CA PRO A 787 21.41 -25.55 -12.08
C PRO A 787 22.17 -24.79 -10.98
N LEU A 788 21.69 -23.59 -10.64
CA LEU A 788 22.39 -22.70 -9.69
C LEU A 788 22.52 -23.32 -8.30
N GLU A 789 21.50 -24.04 -7.84
CA GLU A 789 21.47 -24.66 -6.52
C GLU A 789 22.51 -25.78 -6.38
N VAL A 790 22.84 -26.47 -7.48
CA VAL A 790 23.88 -27.50 -7.48
C VAL A 790 25.26 -26.85 -7.42
N SER A 791 25.42 -25.64 -7.97
CA SER A 791 26.69 -24.88 -7.90
C SER A 791 26.87 -24.11 -6.58
N PHE A 792 25.82 -23.50 -6.03
CA PHE A 792 25.94 -22.54 -4.93
C PHE A 792 25.08 -22.85 -3.71
N GLY A 793 24.28 -23.93 -3.72
CA GLY A 793 23.27 -24.19 -2.71
C GLY A 793 22.07 -23.24 -2.83
N GLU A 794 21.19 -23.27 -1.82
CA GLU A 794 19.96 -22.46 -1.78
C GLU A 794 20.21 -20.95 -1.62
N SER A 795 21.41 -20.53 -1.19
CA SER A 795 21.74 -19.12 -0.92
C SER A 795 23.22 -18.80 -1.16
N CYS A 796 23.50 -17.70 -1.86
CA CYS A 796 24.86 -17.22 -2.14
C CYS A 796 25.04 -15.75 -1.72
N ASP A 797 25.58 -15.53 -0.51
CA ASP A 797 25.79 -14.17 0.05
C ASP A 797 26.95 -13.41 -0.61
N VAL A 798 27.89 -14.13 -1.23
CA VAL A 798 29.11 -13.57 -1.85
C VAL A 798 29.29 -14.21 -3.22
N LEU A 799 29.15 -13.40 -4.27
CA LEU A 799 29.41 -13.85 -5.64
C LEU A 799 30.89 -14.26 -5.78
N PRO A 800 31.19 -15.46 -6.33
CA PRO A 800 32.56 -15.93 -6.55
C PRO A 800 33.29 -15.06 -7.58
N GLU A 801 34.63 -15.04 -7.55
CA GLU A 801 35.37 -14.43 -8.65
C GLU A 801 35.16 -15.22 -9.95
N THR A 802 35.23 -14.55 -11.11
CA THR A 802 34.96 -15.17 -12.42
C THR A 802 35.81 -16.43 -12.67
N SER A 803 37.05 -16.49 -12.17
CA SER A 803 37.89 -17.68 -12.26
C SER A 803 37.37 -18.86 -11.43
N GLU A 804 36.87 -18.61 -10.22
CA GLU A 804 36.33 -19.62 -9.32
C GLU A 804 35.01 -20.17 -9.87
N PHE A 805 34.14 -19.29 -10.38
CA PHE A 805 32.93 -19.65 -11.10
C PHE A 805 33.23 -20.60 -12.27
N MET A 806 34.22 -20.27 -13.10
CA MET A 806 34.56 -21.05 -14.29
C MET A 806 35.15 -22.43 -13.96
N GLU A 807 35.94 -22.55 -12.88
CA GLU A 807 36.47 -23.84 -12.41
C GLU A 807 35.34 -24.74 -11.89
N LEU A 808 34.46 -24.18 -11.06
CA LEU A 808 33.30 -24.90 -10.50
C LEU A 808 32.33 -25.35 -11.59
N PHE A 809 31.92 -24.44 -12.47
CA PHE A 809 31.06 -24.73 -13.62
C PHE A 809 31.67 -25.80 -14.53
N GLY A 810 32.98 -25.72 -14.81
CA GLY A 810 33.70 -26.70 -15.64
C GLY A 810 33.68 -28.12 -15.09
N HIS A 811 33.83 -28.31 -13.77
CA HIS A 811 33.75 -29.63 -13.14
C HIS A 811 32.34 -30.24 -13.16
N MET A 812 31.30 -29.42 -13.24
CA MET A 812 29.90 -29.84 -13.17
C MET A 812 29.26 -30.02 -14.55
N ALA A 813 29.67 -29.23 -15.55
CA ALA A 813 29.09 -29.21 -16.88
C ALA A 813 29.06 -30.60 -17.55
N ASP A 814 30.10 -31.41 -17.38
CA ASP A 814 30.16 -32.78 -17.93
C ASP A 814 29.05 -33.71 -17.41
N HIS A 815 28.56 -33.50 -16.18
CA HIS A 815 27.43 -34.27 -15.67
C HIS A 815 26.14 -33.91 -16.42
N PHE A 816 25.93 -32.64 -16.73
CA PHE A 816 24.69 -32.11 -17.29
C PHE A 816 24.68 -32.00 -18.82
N LEU A 817 25.83 -32.15 -19.49
CA LEU A 817 25.97 -32.16 -20.94
C LEU A 817 25.54 -33.51 -21.54
N LYS A 818 24.32 -33.95 -21.21
CA LYS A 818 23.70 -35.18 -21.73
C LYS A 818 22.73 -34.85 -22.87
N ARG A 819 22.50 -35.83 -23.74
CA ARG A 819 21.38 -35.78 -24.69
C ARG A 819 20.13 -36.28 -23.96
N VAL A 820 19.15 -35.41 -23.81
CA VAL A 820 17.81 -35.81 -23.37
C VAL A 820 17.12 -36.49 -24.56
N GLU A 821 16.67 -37.73 -24.39
CA GLU A 821 15.89 -38.46 -25.39
C GLU A 821 14.38 -38.25 -25.16
N HIS A 822 13.60 -38.30 -26.23
CA HIS A 822 12.20 -37.94 -26.17
C HIS A 822 11.31 -39.08 -25.66
N VAL A 823 10.50 -38.81 -24.63
CA VAL A 823 9.56 -39.76 -24.03
C VAL A 823 8.32 -39.89 -24.92
N PRO A 824 8.05 -41.05 -25.53
CA PRO A 824 6.87 -41.21 -26.38
C PRO A 824 5.59 -41.23 -25.54
N LEU A 825 4.65 -40.33 -25.86
CA LEU A 825 3.34 -40.28 -25.20
C LEU A 825 2.45 -41.48 -25.60
N GLU A 826 1.96 -42.20 -24.59
CA GLU A 826 1.03 -43.32 -24.73
C GLU A 826 -0.40 -42.82 -24.98
N ASN A 827 -0.85 -41.83 -24.20
CA ASN A 827 -2.16 -41.20 -24.33
C ASN A 827 -2.04 -39.87 -25.09
N ARG A 828 -2.32 -39.90 -26.39
CA ARG A 828 -2.21 -38.72 -27.26
C ARG A 828 -3.47 -37.87 -27.24
N LEU A 829 -3.33 -36.57 -26.99
CA LEU A 829 -4.35 -35.61 -27.40
C LEU A 829 -4.20 -35.37 -28.90
N GLY A 830 -5.29 -35.52 -29.64
CA GLY A 830 -5.33 -35.09 -31.03
C GLY A 830 -5.29 -33.58 -31.14
N VAL A 831 -4.96 -33.09 -32.34
CA VAL A 831 -4.95 -31.65 -32.70
C VAL A 831 -6.28 -30.95 -32.35
N ASP A 832 -7.38 -31.71 -32.32
CA ASP A 832 -8.73 -31.25 -32.01
C ASP A 832 -9.10 -31.19 -30.51
N TYR A 833 -8.21 -31.53 -29.55
CA TYR A 833 -8.56 -31.40 -28.12
C TYR A 833 -8.67 -29.93 -27.72
N LYS A 834 -9.88 -29.40 -27.80
CA LYS A 834 -10.23 -28.11 -27.23
C LYS A 834 -10.54 -28.29 -25.74
N ALA A 835 -9.71 -27.68 -24.90
CA ALA A 835 -10.03 -27.38 -23.52
C ALA A 835 -11.11 -26.27 -23.45
N ASP A 836 -12.27 -26.54 -24.04
CA ASP A 836 -13.35 -25.56 -24.24
C ASP A 836 -13.82 -24.99 -22.88
N GLY A 837 -13.55 -23.70 -22.67
CA GLY A 837 -13.89 -22.97 -21.44
C GLY A 837 -12.75 -22.75 -20.46
N LEU A 838 -11.56 -23.33 -20.68
CA LEU A 838 -10.36 -22.98 -19.89
C LEU A 838 -9.67 -21.73 -20.46
N GLY A 839 -9.12 -20.92 -19.56
CA GLY A 839 -8.40 -19.69 -19.90
C GLY A 839 -9.28 -18.48 -20.27
N TYR A 840 -8.65 -17.32 -20.23
CA TYR A 840 -9.22 -16.03 -20.58
C TYR A 840 -9.54 -15.95 -22.08
N ALA A 841 -10.55 -15.16 -22.43
CA ALA A 841 -10.94 -14.89 -23.81
C ALA A 841 -10.88 -13.39 -24.05
N TYR A 842 -10.21 -12.97 -25.13
CA TYR A 842 -10.03 -11.56 -25.46
C TYR A 842 -11.15 -11.04 -26.37
N GLY A 843 -11.76 -9.93 -25.96
CA GLY A 843 -12.86 -9.27 -26.67
C GLY A 843 -14.26 -9.71 -26.24
N VAL A 844 -15.28 -9.15 -26.90
CA VAL A 844 -16.71 -9.34 -26.55
C VAL A 844 -17.27 -10.68 -27.05
N ASP A 845 -16.67 -11.25 -28.08
CA ASP A 845 -17.06 -12.55 -28.64
C ASP A 845 -16.00 -13.61 -28.28
N ALA A 846 -16.46 -14.79 -27.85
CA ALA A 846 -15.60 -15.90 -27.41
C ALA A 846 -14.81 -16.59 -28.54
N GLU A 847 -14.61 -15.92 -29.68
CA GLU A 847 -13.99 -16.43 -30.90
C GLU A 847 -12.47 -16.61 -30.76
N THR A 848 -11.79 -15.74 -30.00
CA THR A 848 -10.34 -15.81 -29.73
C THR A 848 -9.96 -16.92 -28.74
N ARG A 849 -10.94 -17.53 -28.06
CA ARG A 849 -10.72 -18.57 -27.05
C ARG A 849 -10.24 -19.87 -27.71
N GLY A 850 -8.94 -20.11 -27.63
CA GLY A 850 -8.28 -21.27 -28.21
C GLY A 850 -7.71 -21.07 -29.63
N TRP A 851 -7.46 -19.81 -30.03
CA TRP A 851 -6.62 -19.51 -31.19
C TRP A 851 -5.20 -20.05 -31.02
N SER A 852 -4.65 -20.59 -32.11
CA SER A 852 -3.24 -20.96 -32.27
C SER A 852 -2.34 -19.72 -32.30
N ALA A 853 -1.03 -19.91 -32.07
CA ALA A 853 -0.04 -18.84 -32.22
C ALA A 853 -0.04 -18.27 -33.65
N ARG A 854 -0.34 -19.14 -34.63
CA ARG A 854 -0.43 -18.79 -36.05
C ARG A 854 -1.65 -17.94 -36.40
N GLU A 855 -2.80 -18.17 -35.77
CA GLU A 855 -4.00 -17.36 -36.00
C GLU A 855 -3.78 -15.93 -35.49
N TRP A 856 -3.21 -15.78 -34.29
CA TRP A 856 -2.78 -14.47 -33.76
C TRP A 856 -1.74 -13.77 -34.63
N LEU A 857 -0.82 -14.50 -35.27
CA LEU A 857 0.19 -13.94 -36.17
C LEU A 857 -0.40 -13.50 -37.53
N LEU A 858 -1.50 -14.09 -37.97
CA LEU A 858 -2.13 -13.81 -39.27
C LEU A 858 -3.21 -12.71 -39.20
N ASP A 859 -3.84 -12.50 -38.06
CA ASP A 859 -4.83 -11.43 -37.84
C ASP A 859 -4.17 -10.18 -37.21
N ASP A 860 -3.60 -9.34 -38.09
CA ASP A 860 -2.90 -8.11 -37.71
C ASP A 860 -3.83 -7.10 -37.00
N ASP A 861 -5.13 -7.09 -37.33
CA ASP A 861 -6.12 -6.20 -36.72
C ASP A 861 -6.42 -6.63 -35.27
N LYS A 862 -6.67 -7.93 -35.03
CA LYS A 862 -6.90 -8.48 -33.68
C LYS A 862 -5.66 -8.41 -32.80
N LEU A 863 -4.48 -8.69 -33.35
CA LEU A 863 -3.22 -8.51 -32.61
C LEU A 863 -3.01 -7.03 -32.22
N SER A 864 -3.36 -6.10 -33.11
CA SER A 864 -3.30 -4.65 -32.83
C SER A 864 -4.40 -4.16 -31.89
N GLU A 865 -5.53 -4.86 -31.77
CA GLU A 865 -6.58 -4.62 -30.78
C GLU A 865 -6.11 -5.06 -29.39
N LEU A 866 -5.67 -6.32 -29.24
CA LEU A 866 -5.06 -6.87 -28.02
C LEU A 866 -3.96 -5.95 -27.47
N MET A 867 -3.04 -5.50 -28.33
CA MET A 867 -1.96 -4.60 -27.92
C MET A 867 -2.48 -3.25 -27.40
N ARG A 868 -3.49 -2.65 -28.05
CA ARG A 868 -4.07 -1.36 -27.62
C ARG A 868 -4.83 -1.47 -26.31
N GLU A 869 -5.59 -2.56 -26.11
CA GLU A 869 -6.34 -2.81 -24.88
C GLU A 869 -5.41 -2.96 -23.67
N ASN A 870 -4.19 -3.48 -23.86
CA ASN A 870 -3.16 -3.60 -22.82
C ASN A 870 -2.15 -2.42 -22.80
N ASN A 871 -2.49 -1.27 -23.39
CA ASN A 871 -1.66 -0.06 -23.42
C ASN A 871 -0.25 -0.23 -24.03
N MET A 872 -0.02 -1.24 -24.88
CA MET A 872 1.27 -1.45 -25.55
C MET A 872 1.49 -0.48 -26.72
N ASP A 873 2.76 -0.17 -27.02
CA ASP A 873 3.12 0.69 -28.15
C ASP A 873 3.04 -0.04 -29.50
N THR A 874 2.05 0.34 -30.31
CA THR A 874 1.83 -0.18 -31.67
C THR A 874 2.62 0.55 -32.76
N ASN A 875 3.38 1.61 -32.45
CA ASN A 875 4.02 2.47 -33.46
C ASN A 875 5.35 1.94 -34.02
N VAL A 876 5.86 0.81 -33.49
CA VAL A 876 7.09 0.17 -33.96
C VAL A 876 6.75 -0.86 -35.04
N SER A 877 7.08 -0.57 -36.29
CA SER A 877 6.87 -1.49 -37.41
C SER A 877 7.68 -2.78 -37.24
N ALA A 878 7.06 -3.91 -37.58
CA ALA A 878 7.79 -5.17 -37.80
C ALA A 878 8.92 -4.94 -38.82
N VAL A 879 10.09 -5.52 -38.58
CA VAL A 879 11.13 -5.56 -39.61
C VAL A 879 10.66 -6.54 -40.67
N SER A 880 10.25 -6.03 -41.84
CA SER A 880 9.85 -6.88 -42.96
C SER A 880 11.05 -7.67 -43.48
N GLY A 881 11.21 -8.89 -42.96
CA GLY A 881 12.19 -9.86 -43.43
C GLY A 881 11.79 -10.41 -44.80
N THR A 882 12.51 -10.00 -45.83
CA THR A 882 12.89 -10.88 -46.94
C THR A 882 14.20 -11.58 -46.58
#